data_AF-A0A7K2NYW6-F1
#
_entry.id   AF-A0A7K2NYW6-F1
#
_cell.length_a   1.000
_cell.length_b   1.000
_cell.length_c   1.000
_cell.angle_alpha   90.00
_cell.angle_beta   90.00
_cell.angle_gamma   90.00
#
_symmetry.space_group_name_H-M   'P 1'
#
loop_
_entity.id
_entity.type
_entity.pdbx_description
1 polymer ?
#
loop_
_entity_poly.entity_id
_entity_poly.type
_entity_poly.pdbx_seq_one_letter_code
_entity_poly.pdbx_strand_id
1 'polypeptide(L)'
;WRTERDEGGPTAAQTLEGLRQAAECGLPDLADARLTESADVLPAAAALPELLTGLGLLDRLRAGHVPGLGADEDRALRAAAVAELLTAAAVRQVDGLSGAEDPADAHALLELAHRADVLGGVRLADALTRLAREGSPLMRGAAGAVRVLLGHEDPDVLGERVASWVDGARDRASRSTLTARLTGLLTAAGPLMESAAPALEPLLDRVSELADREFLDRLPALRGGFDTLSPAARDRLLSVVEERVGVDRPADTGGVDPAALALWTRADLMARAALDGLRLLPPAPEPIPAPVPGDPAPCPESGPGPGTEARSPSNPDRLQPPADDADPPHGTATAAVSTPSPTLSPTLSPTPSTAPSGGAVPLAGSVGAADHRLPPADRWRLVLGRRTDRLSPAAAAPATALDELYGSGRGEGSRGDLTRPGRGGAGGGREPSYPGVREWSEELAALFGPGIREEVLAAAAASGRPDVLAELDPDSVRPSVDLLRTVLRHAGGLPEARLAALRPLVRHLVEALTRELATRLRPALHGTVIPRPSRRPGGGLDLPRTLRANLASAHRGPDGTVRVLPEHPVFRTRARRSSDWRLVLVTDVSGSMEASTVWAALTASVLAGVPTLSTHFLAFSTEVMDLTDHVDDPLSLLLEVSVGGGTHIAAGLRHARELVTVPSRTLVVVVSDFEEGYPLGGLLAEVRALVGAGCHVLGCASLDDAGRPRYSTGVAGRLVAAGMPVAALSPLELARWVGEKIA
;
A
#
# COMPACT_ATOMS: atom_id res chain seq x y z
N TRP A 1 -10.58 -39.57 -16.23
CA TRP A 1 -9.65 -39.84 -17.34
C TRP A 1 -10.17 -39.53 -18.74
N ARG A 2 -11.35 -40.01 -19.19
CA ARG A 2 -11.89 -39.60 -20.52
C ARG A 2 -12.71 -38.29 -20.49
N THR A 3 -13.34 -37.97 -19.36
CA THR A 3 -14.06 -36.69 -19.17
C THR A 3 -13.12 -35.50 -18.95
N GLU A 4 -11.90 -35.74 -18.46
CA GLU A 4 -10.90 -34.69 -18.13
C GLU A 4 -10.17 -34.13 -19.37
N ARG A 5 -10.25 -34.82 -20.52
CA ARG A 5 -9.56 -34.41 -21.76
C ARG A 5 -10.38 -33.44 -22.61
N ASP A 6 -11.70 -33.43 -22.44
CA ASP A 6 -12.61 -32.58 -23.21
C ASP A 6 -12.85 -31.20 -22.57
N GLU A 7 -12.39 -30.98 -21.32
CA GLU A 7 -12.58 -29.72 -20.55
C GLU A 7 -11.34 -28.80 -20.49
N GLY A 8 -10.26 -29.09 -21.24
CA GLY A 8 -9.05 -28.24 -21.25
C GLY A 8 -7.94 -28.65 -20.27
N GLY A 9 -7.94 -29.91 -19.82
CA GLY A 9 -6.89 -30.50 -18.98
C GLY A 9 -6.97 -30.09 -17.50
N PRO A 10 -6.32 -30.85 -16.60
CA PRO A 10 -6.30 -30.51 -15.18
C PRO A 10 -5.54 -29.21 -14.94
N THR A 11 -6.03 -28.37 -14.04
CA THR A 11 -5.30 -27.15 -13.64
C THR A 11 -4.06 -27.50 -12.83
N ALA A 12 -3.11 -26.57 -12.72
CA ALA A 12 -1.89 -26.76 -11.93
C ALA A 12 -2.22 -27.09 -10.46
N ALA A 13 -3.13 -26.32 -9.84
CA ALA A 13 -3.64 -26.56 -8.50
C ALA A 13 -4.26 -27.96 -8.34
N GLN A 14 -5.09 -28.41 -9.29
CA GLN A 14 -5.71 -29.74 -9.25
C GLN A 14 -4.68 -30.86 -9.36
N THR A 15 -3.66 -30.67 -10.21
CA THR A 15 -2.59 -31.65 -10.40
C THR A 15 -1.76 -31.79 -9.12
N LEU A 16 -1.40 -30.67 -8.49
CA LEU A 16 -0.66 -30.64 -7.22
C LEU A 16 -1.45 -31.26 -6.08
N GLU A 17 -2.73 -30.89 -5.95
CA GLU A 17 -3.60 -31.41 -4.90
C GLU A 17 -3.85 -32.92 -5.08
N GLY A 18 -4.02 -33.37 -6.33
CA GLY A 18 -4.15 -34.80 -6.65
C GLY A 18 -2.91 -35.61 -6.27
N LEU A 19 -1.70 -35.08 -6.53
CA LEU A 19 -0.45 -35.72 -6.09
C LEU A 19 -0.34 -35.75 -4.57
N ARG A 20 -0.67 -34.63 -3.89
CA ARG A 20 -0.63 -34.52 -2.43
C ARG A 20 -1.56 -35.53 -1.76
N GLN A 21 -2.81 -35.59 -2.20
CA GLN A 21 -3.81 -36.53 -1.68
C GLN A 21 -3.41 -37.98 -1.91
N ALA A 22 -2.94 -38.33 -3.12
CA ALA A 22 -2.49 -39.69 -3.41
C ALA A 22 -1.32 -40.12 -2.51
N ALA A 23 -0.40 -39.20 -2.25
CA ALA A 23 0.75 -39.44 -1.38
C ALA A 23 0.33 -39.59 0.11
N GLU A 24 -0.48 -38.66 0.63
CA GLU A 24 -0.94 -38.68 2.03
C GLU A 24 -1.90 -39.85 2.34
N CYS A 25 -2.66 -40.32 1.35
CA CYS A 25 -3.51 -41.51 1.49
C CYS A 25 -2.73 -42.84 1.39
N GLY A 26 -1.41 -42.80 1.15
CA GLY A 26 -0.59 -44.00 1.04
C GLY A 26 -0.93 -44.87 -0.19
N LEU A 27 -1.30 -44.25 -1.31
CA LEU A 27 -1.67 -44.94 -2.56
C LEU A 27 -0.50 -44.89 -3.57
N PRO A 28 0.45 -45.85 -3.53
CA PRO A 28 1.72 -45.76 -4.27
C PRO A 28 1.52 -45.68 -5.79
N ASP A 29 0.68 -46.54 -6.37
CA ASP A 29 0.44 -46.57 -7.82
C ASP A 29 -0.22 -45.27 -8.32
N LEU A 30 -1.12 -44.69 -7.51
CA LEU A 30 -1.79 -43.44 -7.84
C LEU A 30 -0.84 -42.25 -7.68
N ALA A 31 -0.02 -42.24 -6.63
CA ALA A 31 0.99 -41.20 -6.42
C ALA A 31 2.00 -41.18 -7.58
N ASP A 32 2.41 -42.36 -8.07
CA ASP A 32 3.30 -42.51 -9.22
C ASP A 32 2.67 -42.02 -10.53
N ALA A 33 1.39 -42.30 -10.75
CA ALA A 33 0.64 -41.78 -11.89
C ALA A 33 0.51 -40.24 -11.83
N ARG A 34 0.16 -39.68 -10.66
CA ARG A 34 0.04 -38.24 -10.45
C ARG A 34 1.39 -37.51 -10.52
N LEU A 35 2.47 -38.19 -10.16
CA LEU A 35 3.83 -37.68 -10.31
C LEU A 35 4.20 -37.51 -11.79
N THR A 36 3.80 -38.48 -12.63
CA THR A 36 3.99 -38.42 -14.08
C THR A 36 3.16 -37.29 -14.69
N GLU A 37 1.89 -37.17 -14.30
CA GLU A 37 1.00 -36.08 -14.76
C GLU A 37 1.52 -34.69 -14.35
N SER A 38 2.09 -34.57 -13.15
CA SER A 38 2.72 -33.33 -12.67
C SER A 38 3.88 -32.90 -13.56
N ALA A 39 4.63 -33.84 -14.12
CA ALA A 39 5.72 -33.57 -15.06
C ALA A 39 5.22 -32.98 -16.39
N ASP A 40 4.04 -33.41 -16.84
CA ASP A 40 3.45 -32.99 -18.12
C ASP A 40 2.73 -31.65 -18.02
N VAL A 41 2.00 -31.41 -16.93
CA VAL A 41 1.05 -30.29 -16.80
C VAL A 41 1.70 -29.04 -16.19
N LEU A 42 2.41 -29.21 -15.06
CA LEU A 42 2.88 -28.08 -14.27
C LEU A 42 3.89 -27.18 -15.01
N PRO A 43 4.85 -27.68 -15.82
CA PRO A 43 5.82 -26.81 -16.49
C PRO A 43 5.24 -25.76 -17.45
N ALA A 44 4.02 -25.98 -17.95
CA ALA A 44 3.35 -25.11 -18.91
C ALA A 44 2.20 -24.30 -18.29
N ALA A 45 1.53 -24.84 -17.27
CA ALA A 45 0.31 -24.24 -16.71
C ALA A 45 0.48 -23.56 -15.35
N ALA A 46 1.53 -23.90 -14.59
CA ALA A 46 1.67 -23.44 -13.21
C ALA A 46 2.37 -22.07 -13.09
N ALA A 47 1.88 -21.25 -12.17
CA ALA A 47 2.55 -20.03 -11.72
C ALA A 47 3.74 -20.35 -10.80
N LEU A 48 4.63 -19.36 -10.56
CA LEU A 48 5.82 -19.59 -9.72
C LEU A 48 5.50 -20.12 -8.31
N PRO A 49 4.52 -19.59 -7.54
CA PRO A 49 4.18 -20.14 -6.23
C PRO A 49 3.68 -21.59 -6.28
N GLU A 50 2.95 -21.95 -7.33
CA GLU A 50 2.47 -23.33 -7.54
C GLU A 50 3.63 -24.27 -7.87
N LEU A 51 4.57 -23.85 -8.73
CA LEU A 51 5.78 -24.59 -9.04
C LEU A 51 6.63 -24.84 -7.79
N LEU A 52 6.78 -23.83 -6.92
CA LEU A 52 7.50 -23.97 -5.65
C LEU A 52 6.78 -24.90 -4.67
N THR A 53 5.46 -24.83 -4.60
CA THR A 53 4.64 -25.76 -3.81
C THR A 53 4.83 -27.20 -4.29
N GLY A 54 4.81 -27.43 -5.60
CA GLY A 54 5.12 -28.72 -6.21
C GLY A 54 6.51 -29.21 -5.87
N LEU A 55 7.51 -28.34 -6.03
CA LEU A 55 8.90 -28.64 -5.68
C LEU A 55 9.05 -29.04 -4.19
N GLY A 56 8.39 -28.35 -3.26
CA GLY A 56 8.38 -28.73 -1.84
C GLY A 56 7.69 -30.07 -1.56
N LEU A 57 6.65 -30.43 -2.31
CA LEU A 57 6.03 -31.75 -2.26
C LEU A 57 6.97 -32.85 -2.77
N LEU A 58 7.70 -32.59 -3.86
CA LEU A 58 8.68 -33.52 -4.42
C LEU A 58 9.85 -33.77 -3.46
N ASP A 59 10.32 -32.75 -2.73
CA ASP A 59 11.36 -32.95 -1.71
C ASP A 59 10.89 -33.88 -0.59
N ARG A 60 9.65 -33.69 -0.12
CA ARG A 60 9.07 -34.57 0.91
C ARG A 60 8.93 -36.01 0.42
N LEU A 61 8.53 -36.20 -0.84
CA LEU A 61 8.46 -37.52 -1.47
C LEU A 61 9.84 -38.17 -1.58
N ARG A 62 10.86 -37.41 -2.01
CA ARG A 62 12.25 -37.89 -2.11
C ARG A 62 12.84 -38.26 -0.76
N ALA A 63 12.53 -37.48 0.28
CA ALA A 63 12.99 -37.74 1.64
C ALA A 63 12.22 -38.86 2.35
N GLY A 64 11.14 -39.39 1.75
CA GLY A 64 10.27 -40.36 2.41
C GLY A 64 9.53 -39.78 3.62
N HIS A 65 9.35 -38.46 3.67
CA HIS A 65 8.73 -37.73 4.79
C HIS A 65 7.19 -37.68 4.69
N VAL A 66 6.58 -38.40 3.74
CA VAL A 66 5.12 -38.45 3.59
C VAL A 66 4.58 -39.64 4.40
N PRO A 67 3.76 -39.38 5.45
CA PRO A 67 3.16 -40.46 6.23
C PRO A 67 2.32 -41.39 5.37
N GLY A 68 2.46 -42.71 5.56
CA GLY A 68 1.67 -43.72 4.83
C GLY A 68 2.23 -44.11 3.45
N LEU A 69 3.14 -43.33 2.88
CA LEU A 69 3.84 -43.66 1.64
C LEU A 69 5.24 -44.19 1.97
N GLY A 70 5.50 -45.48 1.76
CA GLY A 70 6.81 -46.08 2.02
C GLY A 70 7.93 -45.46 1.17
N ALA A 71 9.16 -45.45 1.70
CA ALA A 71 10.34 -45.05 0.96
C ALA A 71 10.58 -46.02 -0.22
N ASP A 72 10.69 -45.47 -1.42
CA ASP A 72 10.85 -46.21 -2.68
C ASP A 72 11.87 -45.48 -3.56
N GLU A 73 12.95 -46.17 -3.95
CA GLU A 73 14.06 -45.57 -4.68
C GLU A 73 13.65 -45.12 -6.09
N ASP A 74 12.79 -45.89 -6.77
CA ASP A 74 12.33 -45.57 -8.13
C ASP A 74 11.41 -44.34 -8.15
N ARG A 75 10.55 -44.18 -7.14
CA ARG A 75 9.75 -42.97 -6.94
C ARG A 75 10.63 -41.79 -6.58
N ALA A 76 11.64 -41.98 -5.73
CA ALA A 76 12.58 -40.91 -5.40
C ALA A 76 13.36 -40.41 -6.63
N LEU A 77 13.78 -41.32 -7.52
CA LEU A 77 14.42 -41.00 -8.80
C LEU A 77 13.46 -40.26 -9.74
N ARG A 78 12.22 -40.72 -9.88
CA ARG A 78 11.20 -40.02 -10.67
C ARG A 78 10.90 -38.63 -10.12
N ALA A 79 10.74 -38.50 -8.80
CA ALA A 79 10.50 -37.22 -8.14
C ALA A 79 11.68 -36.25 -8.33
N ALA A 80 12.91 -36.74 -8.34
CA ALA A 80 14.08 -35.94 -8.69
C ALA A 80 14.00 -35.43 -10.15
N ALA A 81 13.70 -36.30 -11.10
CA ALA A 81 13.57 -35.91 -12.52
C ALA A 81 12.44 -34.87 -12.75
N VAL A 82 11.29 -35.05 -12.10
CA VAL A 82 10.20 -34.06 -12.16
C VAL A 82 10.63 -32.75 -11.52
N ALA A 83 11.36 -32.78 -10.40
CA ALA A 83 11.86 -31.57 -9.76
C ALA A 83 12.78 -30.76 -10.70
N GLU A 84 13.65 -31.41 -11.48
CA GLU A 84 14.48 -30.70 -12.47
C GLU A 84 13.63 -29.96 -13.52
N LEU A 85 12.57 -30.60 -14.02
CA LEU A 85 11.64 -29.98 -14.98
C LEU A 85 10.90 -28.78 -14.37
N LEU A 86 10.42 -28.92 -13.14
CA LEU A 86 9.72 -27.84 -12.43
C LEU A 86 10.67 -26.68 -12.09
N THR A 87 11.91 -26.95 -11.69
CA THR A 87 12.92 -25.92 -11.47
C THR A 87 13.21 -25.16 -12.77
N ALA A 88 13.36 -25.86 -13.89
CA ALA A 88 13.56 -25.23 -15.20
C ALA A 88 12.35 -24.39 -15.63
N ALA A 89 11.12 -24.80 -15.28
CA ALA A 89 9.90 -24.03 -15.51
C ALA A 89 9.85 -22.79 -14.60
N ALA A 90 10.17 -22.94 -13.32
CA ALA A 90 10.18 -21.85 -12.35
C ALA A 90 11.17 -20.75 -12.76
N VAL A 91 12.36 -21.12 -13.24
CA VAL A 91 13.34 -20.16 -13.78
C VAL A 91 12.79 -19.39 -14.99
N ARG A 92 11.97 -20.01 -15.86
CA ARG A 92 11.32 -19.30 -16.98
C ARG A 92 10.25 -18.32 -16.50
N GLN A 93 9.58 -18.59 -15.38
CA GLN A 93 8.55 -17.72 -14.82
C GLN A 93 9.11 -16.45 -14.16
N VAL A 94 10.42 -16.39 -13.87
CA VAL A 94 11.05 -15.20 -13.26
C VAL A 94 10.86 -13.95 -14.13
N ASP A 95 10.93 -14.07 -15.46
CA ASP A 95 10.68 -12.92 -16.36
C ASP A 95 9.23 -12.41 -16.25
N GLY A 96 8.27 -13.30 -15.92
CA GLY A 96 6.86 -12.98 -15.68
C GLY A 96 6.63 -12.13 -14.42
N LEU A 97 7.59 -12.10 -13.49
CA LEU A 97 7.51 -11.26 -12.29
C LEU A 97 7.86 -9.79 -12.53
N SER A 98 8.26 -9.40 -13.74
CA SER A 98 8.72 -8.03 -14.02
C SER A 98 7.70 -6.95 -13.61
N GLY A 99 6.39 -7.25 -13.66
CA GLY A 99 5.33 -6.34 -13.23
C GLY A 99 4.74 -6.63 -11.85
N ALA A 100 5.28 -7.57 -11.09
CA ALA A 100 4.72 -7.98 -9.80
C ALA A 100 4.91 -6.90 -8.73
N GLU A 101 3.85 -6.60 -7.98
CA GLU A 101 3.87 -5.63 -6.86
C GLU A 101 3.51 -6.28 -5.52
N ASP A 102 3.33 -7.61 -5.50
CA ASP A 102 3.03 -8.37 -4.28
C ASP A 102 4.34 -8.83 -3.59
N PRO A 103 4.53 -8.54 -2.29
CA PRO A 103 5.63 -9.10 -1.50
C PRO A 103 5.71 -10.63 -1.54
N ALA A 104 4.62 -11.36 -1.73
CA ALA A 104 4.62 -12.81 -1.85
C ALA A 104 5.45 -13.29 -3.06
N ASP A 105 5.46 -12.54 -4.16
CA ASP A 105 6.28 -12.85 -5.34
C ASP A 105 7.78 -12.64 -5.09
N ALA A 106 8.14 -11.64 -4.27
CA ALA A 106 9.53 -11.46 -3.82
C ALA A 106 10.00 -12.61 -2.93
N HIS A 107 9.13 -13.13 -2.05
CA HIS A 107 9.44 -14.30 -1.25
C HIS A 107 9.58 -15.56 -2.12
N ALA A 108 8.70 -15.74 -3.11
CA ALA A 108 8.81 -16.83 -4.08
C ALA A 108 10.14 -16.78 -4.87
N LEU A 109 10.62 -15.58 -5.23
CA LEU A 109 11.92 -15.42 -5.87
C LEU A 109 13.08 -15.88 -4.99
N LEU A 110 13.04 -15.57 -3.68
CA LEU A 110 14.04 -16.02 -2.71
C LEU A 110 14.02 -17.55 -2.56
N GLU A 111 12.84 -18.15 -2.41
CA GLU A 111 12.69 -19.61 -2.32
C GLU A 111 13.20 -20.32 -3.58
N LEU A 112 12.94 -19.76 -4.76
CA LEU A 112 13.52 -20.27 -6.01
C LEU A 112 15.05 -20.20 -5.99
N ALA A 113 15.62 -19.10 -5.50
CA ALA A 113 17.06 -18.90 -5.45
C ALA A 113 17.78 -19.96 -4.60
N HIS A 114 17.30 -20.20 -3.37
CA HIS A 114 17.85 -21.24 -2.50
C HIS A 114 17.78 -22.65 -3.11
N ARG A 115 16.80 -22.90 -3.97
CA ARG A 115 16.62 -24.20 -4.63
C ARG A 115 17.40 -24.33 -5.94
N ALA A 116 17.61 -23.22 -6.64
CA ALA A 116 18.19 -23.19 -7.97
C ALA A 116 19.73 -23.18 -7.97
N ASP A 117 20.39 -23.08 -6.82
CA ASP A 117 21.86 -23.22 -6.69
C ASP A 117 22.40 -24.53 -7.28
N VAL A 118 21.55 -25.56 -7.43
CA VAL A 118 21.94 -26.86 -8.00
C VAL A 118 21.76 -26.95 -9.53
N LEU A 119 20.88 -26.14 -10.15
CA LEU A 119 20.43 -26.36 -11.55
C LEU A 119 20.18 -25.09 -12.40
N GLY A 120 20.01 -23.90 -11.79
CA GLY A 120 19.57 -22.67 -12.46
C GLY A 120 20.68 -21.75 -12.98
N GLY A 121 21.89 -21.87 -12.40
CA GLY A 121 23.14 -21.16 -12.71
C GLY A 121 23.03 -19.92 -13.60
N VAL A 122 23.27 -20.07 -14.90
CA VAL A 122 23.40 -18.94 -15.84
C VAL A 122 22.05 -18.30 -16.21
N ARG A 123 21.00 -19.10 -16.35
CA ARG A 123 19.67 -18.60 -16.77
C ARG A 123 19.01 -17.79 -15.66
N LEU A 124 19.08 -18.29 -14.43
CA LEU A 124 18.56 -17.56 -13.28
C LEU A 124 19.34 -16.26 -13.06
N ALA A 125 20.67 -16.28 -13.19
CA ALA A 125 21.49 -15.08 -13.09
C ALA A 125 21.11 -14.00 -14.12
N ASP A 126 20.87 -14.38 -15.38
CA ASP A 126 20.44 -13.47 -16.44
C ASP A 126 19.02 -12.92 -16.19
N ALA A 127 18.08 -13.79 -15.80
CA ALA A 127 16.72 -13.38 -15.44
C ALA A 127 16.70 -12.40 -14.25
N LEU A 128 17.48 -12.68 -13.19
CA LEU A 128 17.64 -11.78 -12.04
C LEU A 128 18.28 -10.44 -12.44
N THR A 129 19.23 -10.47 -13.39
CA THR A 129 19.88 -9.25 -13.88
C THR A 129 18.90 -8.37 -14.65
N ARG A 130 18.04 -8.95 -15.49
CA ARG A 130 16.93 -8.23 -16.13
C ARG A 130 15.95 -7.70 -15.10
N LEU A 131 15.52 -8.54 -14.16
CA LEU A 131 14.54 -8.17 -13.13
C LEU A 131 15.04 -7.03 -12.24
N ALA A 132 16.33 -6.99 -11.89
CA ALA A 132 16.94 -5.89 -11.14
C ALA A 132 16.99 -4.55 -11.91
N ARG A 133 16.91 -4.59 -13.25
CA ARG A 133 16.93 -3.40 -14.13
C ARG A 133 15.52 -2.94 -14.51
N GLU A 134 14.68 -3.87 -14.95
CA GLU A 134 13.41 -3.59 -15.64
C GLU A 134 12.18 -3.96 -14.80
N GLY A 135 12.37 -4.67 -13.68
CA GLY A 135 11.27 -5.04 -12.80
C GLY A 135 10.58 -3.84 -12.15
N SER A 136 9.43 -4.13 -11.54
CA SER A 136 8.74 -3.20 -10.63
C SER A 136 9.69 -2.73 -9.52
N PRO A 137 9.41 -1.57 -8.89
CA PRO A 137 10.21 -1.12 -7.75
C PRO A 137 10.44 -2.21 -6.70
N LEU A 138 9.40 -2.98 -6.37
CA LEU A 138 9.48 -4.10 -5.43
C LEU A 138 10.41 -5.20 -5.93
N MET A 139 10.19 -5.70 -7.15
CA MET A 139 10.98 -6.80 -7.69
C MET A 139 12.43 -6.43 -7.96
N ARG A 140 12.73 -5.15 -8.22
CA ARG A 140 14.11 -4.66 -8.31
C ARG A 140 14.86 -4.73 -6.99
N GLY A 141 14.19 -4.43 -5.89
CA GLY A 141 14.73 -4.61 -4.55
C GLY A 141 15.02 -6.08 -4.24
N ALA A 142 14.03 -6.94 -4.50
CA ALA A 142 14.12 -8.38 -4.27
C ALA A 142 15.22 -9.04 -5.12
N ALA A 143 15.28 -8.74 -6.42
CA ALA A 143 16.29 -9.27 -7.32
C ALA A 143 17.72 -8.83 -6.94
N GLY A 144 17.88 -7.60 -6.43
CA GLY A 144 19.16 -7.13 -5.90
C GLY A 144 19.64 -7.97 -4.71
N ALA A 145 18.76 -8.17 -3.72
CA ALA A 145 19.06 -9.01 -2.55
C ALA A 145 19.40 -10.45 -2.93
N VAL A 146 18.60 -11.07 -3.80
CA VAL A 146 18.83 -12.45 -4.27
C VAL A 146 20.15 -12.56 -5.03
N ARG A 147 20.53 -11.57 -5.84
CA ARG A 147 21.83 -11.58 -6.54
C ARG A 147 23.01 -11.55 -5.57
N VAL A 148 22.91 -10.81 -4.47
CA VAL A 148 23.95 -10.81 -3.42
C VAL A 148 23.98 -12.15 -2.69
N LEU A 149 22.83 -12.72 -2.33
CA LEU A 149 22.74 -14.04 -1.68
C LEU A 149 23.38 -15.16 -2.50
N LEU A 150 23.19 -15.13 -3.82
CA LEU A 150 23.79 -16.10 -4.76
C LEU A 150 25.25 -15.77 -5.12
N GLY A 151 25.84 -14.72 -4.56
CA GLY A 151 27.22 -14.29 -4.89
C GLY A 151 27.40 -13.74 -6.31
N HIS A 152 26.31 -13.34 -6.99
CA HIS A 152 26.32 -12.76 -8.33
C HIS A 152 26.58 -11.24 -8.34
N GLU A 153 26.40 -10.57 -7.20
CA GLU A 153 26.65 -9.14 -7.02
C GLU A 153 27.36 -8.92 -5.69
N ASP A 154 28.30 -7.97 -5.66
CA ASP A 154 29.00 -7.58 -4.45
C ASP A 154 28.01 -6.88 -3.47
N PRO A 155 27.98 -7.28 -2.19
CA PRO A 155 27.21 -6.61 -1.14
C PRO A 155 27.33 -5.08 -1.15
N ASP A 156 28.53 -4.53 -1.34
CA ASP A 156 28.79 -3.09 -1.25
C ASP A 156 28.10 -2.34 -2.40
N VAL A 157 28.08 -2.93 -3.59
CA VAL A 157 27.41 -2.37 -4.78
C VAL A 157 25.89 -2.30 -4.58
N LEU A 158 25.30 -3.31 -3.93
CA LEU A 158 23.90 -3.25 -3.55
C LEU A 158 23.67 -2.16 -2.49
N GLY A 159 24.52 -2.10 -1.47
CA GLY A 159 24.43 -1.10 -0.40
C GLY A 159 24.47 0.34 -0.92
N GLU A 160 25.45 0.68 -1.76
CA GLU A 160 25.54 2.01 -2.40
C GLU A 160 24.29 2.34 -3.22
N ARG A 161 23.75 1.34 -3.95
CA ARG A 161 22.54 1.50 -4.73
C ARG A 161 21.34 1.77 -3.82
N VAL A 162 21.22 1.08 -2.69
CA VAL A 162 20.14 1.29 -1.71
C VAL A 162 20.26 2.68 -1.07
N ALA A 163 21.47 3.11 -0.70
CA ALA A 163 21.72 4.47 -0.20
C ALA A 163 21.30 5.53 -1.24
N SER A 164 21.58 5.31 -2.53
CA SER A 164 21.14 6.22 -3.61
C SER A 164 19.61 6.32 -3.74
N TRP A 165 18.87 5.26 -3.38
CA TRP A 165 17.40 5.31 -3.38
C TRP A 165 16.88 6.22 -2.28
N VAL A 166 17.54 6.23 -1.12
CA VAL A 166 17.21 7.14 0.00
C VAL A 166 17.47 8.59 -0.43
N ASP A 167 18.62 8.88 -1.05
CA ASP A 167 18.93 10.25 -1.49
C ASP A 167 17.96 10.79 -2.54
N GLY A 168 17.52 9.92 -3.45
CA GLY A 168 16.56 10.24 -4.52
C GLY A 168 15.11 10.41 -4.05
N ALA A 169 14.76 9.99 -2.83
CA ALA A 169 13.39 10.02 -2.30
C ALA A 169 12.95 11.42 -1.82
N ARG A 170 12.88 12.39 -2.74
CA ARG A 170 12.59 13.81 -2.43
C ARG A 170 11.14 14.21 -2.65
N ASP A 171 10.45 13.52 -3.54
CA ASP A 171 9.04 13.73 -3.85
C ASP A 171 8.19 12.49 -3.51
N ARG A 172 6.86 12.64 -3.56
CA ARG A 172 5.91 11.58 -3.25
C ARG A 172 6.10 10.29 -4.04
N ALA A 173 6.31 10.40 -5.36
CA ALA A 173 6.46 9.23 -6.23
C ALA A 173 7.77 8.49 -5.93
N SER A 174 8.86 9.25 -5.71
CA SER A 174 10.16 8.70 -5.34
C SER A 174 10.15 8.04 -3.94
N ARG A 175 9.43 8.60 -2.96
CA ARG A 175 9.22 7.98 -1.63
C ARG A 175 8.46 6.67 -1.71
N SER A 176 7.36 6.63 -2.47
CA SER A 176 6.63 5.38 -2.69
C SER A 176 7.50 4.33 -3.40
N THR A 177 8.33 4.74 -4.35
CA THR A 177 9.29 3.86 -5.02
C THR A 177 10.35 3.33 -4.05
N LEU A 178 10.83 4.18 -3.12
CA LEU A 178 11.75 3.78 -2.06
C LEU A 178 11.12 2.72 -1.16
N THR A 179 9.91 2.95 -0.65
CA THR A 179 9.19 1.97 0.19
C THR A 179 9.07 0.63 -0.53
N ALA A 180 8.58 0.61 -1.77
CA ALA A 180 8.44 -0.63 -2.53
C ALA A 180 9.77 -1.37 -2.73
N ARG A 181 10.85 -0.64 -3.08
CA ARG A 181 12.20 -1.23 -3.23
C ARG A 181 12.73 -1.81 -1.93
N LEU A 182 12.57 -1.10 -0.82
CA LEU A 182 12.98 -1.57 0.50
C LEU A 182 12.16 -2.78 0.94
N THR A 183 10.84 -2.77 0.70
CA THR A 183 9.96 -3.91 0.94
C THR A 183 10.44 -5.14 0.18
N GLY A 184 10.66 -5.04 -1.13
CA GLY A 184 11.15 -6.17 -1.92
C GLY A 184 12.54 -6.64 -1.49
N LEU A 185 13.45 -5.70 -1.19
CA LEU A 185 14.78 -6.01 -0.68
C LEU A 185 14.69 -6.77 0.64
N LEU A 186 13.96 -6.26 1.63
CA LEU A 186 13.90 -6.83 2.98
C LEU A 186 13.14 -8.15 3.03
N THR A 187 12.10 -8.33 2.20
CA THR A 187 11.42 -9.62 2.03
C THR A 187 12.36 -10.70 1.50
N ALA A 188 13.25 -10.34 0.57
CA ALA A 188 14.26 -11.26 0.03
C ALA A 188 15.54 -11.34 0.88
N ALA A 189 15.80 -10.34 1.73
CA ALA A 189 17.03 -10.19 2.50
C ALA A 189 16.94 -10.76 3.92
N GLY A 190 15.86 -11.45 4.31
CA GLY A 190 15.75 -12.10 5.62
C GLY A 190 17.02 -12.88 6.04
N PRO A 191 17.62 -13.70 5.15
CA PRO A 191 18.91 -14.36 5.40
C PRO A 191 20.14 -13.42 5.34
N LEU A 192 20.10 -12.33 4.56
CA LEU A 192 21.18 -11.33 4.48
C LEU A 192 21.36 -10.57 5.79
N MET A 193 20.30 -10.41 6.59
CA MET A 193 20.40 -9.76 7.90
C MET A 193 21.22 -10.58 8.91
N GLU A 194 21.30 -11.90 8.71
CA GLU A 194 22.05 -12.81 9.58
C GLU A 194 23.46 -13.13 9.04
N SER A 195 23.67 -13.02 7.72
CA SER A 195 24.90 -13.46 7.03
C SER A 195 25.69 -12.36 6.30
N ALA A 196 25.09 -11.21 5.98
CA ALA A 196 25.64 -10.20 5.09
C ALA A 196 25.38 -8.76 5.57
N ALA A 197 25.76 -8.47 6.82
CA ALA A 197 25.76 -7.11 7.38
C ALA A 197 26.42 -6.03 6.48
N PRO A 198 27.49 -6.31 5.70
CA PRO A 198 28.10 -5.29 4.82
C PRO A 198 27.15 -4.73 3.75
N ALA A 199 26.20 -5.53 3.25
CA ALA A 199 25.27 -5.09 2.20
C ALA A 199 24.37 -3.92 2.64
N LEU A 200 24.15 -3.78 3.95
CA LEU A 200 23.34 -2.72 4.53
C LEU A 200 24.20 -1.57 5.08
N GLU A 201 25.53 -1.73 5.15
CA GLU A 201 26.45 -0.75 5.76
C GLU A 201 26.32 0.64 5.12
N PRO A 202 26.30 0.79 3.77
CA PRO A 202 26.13 2.11 3.17
C PRO A 202 24.75 2.73 3.46
N LEU A 203 23.72 1.92 3.65
CA LEU A 203 22.40 2.40 4.09
C LEU A 203 22.44 2.87 5.55
N LEU A 204 23.11 2.13 6.43
CA LEU A 204 23.29 2.47 7.84
C LEU A 204 24.01 3.82 8.01
N ASP A 205 25.11 4.02 7.28
CA ASP A 205 25.84 5.29 7.22
C ASP A 205 24.97 6.40 6.69
N ARG A 206 24.31 6.17 5.55
CA ARG A 206 23.55 7.22 4.88
C ARG A 206 22.41 7.75 5.75
N VAL A 207 21.64 6.87 6.41
CA VAL A 207 20.56 7.30 7.33
C VAL A 207 21.11 8.08 8.53
N SER A 208 22.29 7.71 9.00
CA SER A 208 22.99 8.38 10.12
C SER A 208 23.51 9.77 9.74
N GLU A 209 23.83 10.01 8.48
CA GLU A 209 24.41 11.26 7.98
C GLU A 209 23.40 12.29 7.44
N LEU A 210 22.16 11.88 7.16
CA LEU A 210 21.13 12.79 6.64
C LEU A 210 20.93 14.03 7.53
N ALA A 211 20.55 15.17 6.96
CA ALA A 211 20.09 16.29 7.78
C ALA A 211 18.74 15.92 8.44
N ASP A 212 18.46 16.40 9.65
CA ASP A 212 17.26 16.00 10.41
C ASP A 212 15.96 16.22 9.61
N ARG A 213 15.84 17.35 8.91
CA ARG A 213 14.67 17.62 8.07
C ARG A 213 14.56 16.63 6.91
N GLU A 214 15.67 16.34 6.24
CA GLU A 214 15.71 15.39 5.13
C GLU A 214 15.41 13.96 5.58
N PHE A 215 15.84 13.60 6.79
CA PHE A 215 15.54 12.33 7.44
C PHE A 215 14.05 12.23 7.77
N LEU A 216 13.47 13.23 8.45
CA LEU A 216 12.04 13.25 8.79
C LEU A 216 11.16 13.19 7.53
N ASP A 217 11.55 13.86 6.45
CA ASP A 217 10.82 13.81 5.18
C ASP A 217 10.80 12.40 4.55
N ARG A 218 11.80 11.57 4.86
CA ARG A 218 11.95 10.19 4.33
C ARG A 218 11.53 9.13 5.34
N LEU A 219 11.34 9.50 6.61
CA LEU A 219 11.09 8.59 7.72
C LEU A 219 9.87 7.69 7.47
N PRO A 220 8.70 8.19 7.01
CA PRO A 220 7.55 7.30 6.74
C PRO A 220 7.85 6.27 5.64
N ALA A 221 8.57 6.68 4.59
CA ALA A 221 8.93 5.80 3.49
C ALA A 221 9.94 4.71 3.92
N LEU A 222 10.92 5.09 4.73
CA LEU A 222 11.89 4.18 5.35
C LEU A 222 11.17 3.19 6.28
N ARG A 223 10.38 3.71 7.22
CA ARG A 223 9.62 2.91 8.19
C ARG A 223 8.67 1.93 7.51
N GLY A 224 7.96 2.37 6.46
CA GLY A 224 7.10 1.49 5.66
C GLY A 224 7.85 0.37 4.95
N GLY A 225 9.09 0.59 4.51
CA GLY A 225 9.93 -0.48 3.96
C GLY A 225 10.32 -1.52 5.00
N PHE A 226 10.77 -1.05 6.17
CA PHE A 226 11.21 -1.89 7.30
C PHE A 226 10.08 -2.57 8.07
N ASP A 227 8.84 -2.15 7.91
CA ASP A 227 7.69 -2.77 8.57
C ASP A 227 7.42 -4.22 8.11
N THR A 228 7.92 -4.57 6.92
CA THR A 228 7.92 -5.96 6.40
C THR A 228 8.68 -6.94 7.30
N LEU A 229 9.62 -6.44 8.10
CA LEU A 229 10.38 -7.25 9.04
C LEU A 229 9.55 -7.58 10.28
N SER A 230 9.68 -8.83 10.73
CA SER A 230 9.10 -9.24 12.02
C SER A 230 9.63 -8.37 13.17
N PRO A 231 8.84 -8.20 14.24
CA PRO A 231 9.28 -7.54 15.48
C PRO A 231 10.69 -7.97 15.93
N ALA A 232 10.93 -9.28 15.98
CA ALA A 232 12.21 -9.83 16.41
C ALA A 232 13.37 -9.51 15.45
N ALA A 233 13.12 -9.47 14.14
CA ALA A 233 14.14 -9.10 13.15
C ALA A 233 14.52 -7.61 13.27
N ARG A 234 13.54 -6.73 13.54
CA ARG A 234 13.80 -5.31 13.81
C ARG A 234 14.63 -5.11 15.08
N ASP A 235 14.36 -5.86 16.15
CA ASP A 235 15.16 -5.78 17.39
C ASP A 235 16.61 -6.24 17.20
N ARG A 236 16.82 -7.30 16.42
CA ARG A 236 18.17 -7.78 16.08
C ARG A 236 18.94 -6.72 15.29
N LEU A 237 18.31 -6.14 14.27
CA LEU A 237 18.92 -5.07 13.48
C LEU A 237 19.26 -3.85 14.33
N LEU A 238 18.32 -3.41 15.19
CA LEU A 238 18.57 -2.29 16.08
C LEU A 238 19.77 -2.53 17.00
N SER A 239 19.91 -3.76 17.51
CA SER A 239 21.03 -4.12 18.39
C SER A 239 22.37 -4.02 17.66
N VAL A 240 22.44 -4.48 16.40
CA VAL A 240 23.64 -4.33 15.54
C VAL A 240 23.98 -2.86 15.29
N VAL A 241 22.96 -2.04 15.01
CA VAL A 241 23.16 -0.61 14.77
C VAL A 241 23.64 0.11 16.04
N GLU A 242 23.06 -0.18 17.20
CA GLU A 242 23.46 0.46 18.46
C GLU A 242 24.87 0.07 18.90
N GLU A 243 25.28 -1.18 18.66
CA GLU A 243 26.68 -1.61 18.86
C GLU A 243 27.64 -0.82 17.98
N ARG A 244 27.26 -0.60 16.71
CA ARG A 244 28.07 0.14 15.72
C ARG A 244 28.17 1.63 16.03
N VAL A 245 27.04 2.26 16.36
CA VAL A 245 26.96 3.70 16.69
C VAL A 245 27.59 3.99 18.07
N GLY A 246 27.94 2.95 18.83
CA GLY A 246 28.64 3.09 20.10
C GLY A 246 27.76 3.61 21.23
N VAL A 247 26.45 3.34 21.17
CA VAL A 247 25.47 3.83 22.17
C VAL A 247 25.79 3.29 23.58
N ASP A 248 26.44 2.12 23.66
CA ASP A 248 26.88 1.49 24.91
C ASP A 248 28.39 1.54 25.15
N ARG A 249 29.17 2.27 24.33
CA ARG A 249 30.57 2.57 24.65
C ARG A 249 30.63 3.99 25.20
N PRO A 250 31.03 4.21 26.47
CA PRO A 250 31.45 5.55 26.87
C PRO A 250 32.52 5.98 25.86
N ALA A 251 32.32 7.17 25.28
CA ALA A 251 33.03 7.69 24.13
C ALA A 251 34.48 7.20 24.03
N ASP A 252 34.90 6.82 22.82
CA ASP A 252 36.31 6.65 22.46
C ASP A 252 37.16 7.67 23.22
N THR A 253 37.98 7.18 24.15
CA THR A 253 38.77 8.03 25.06
C THR A 253 39.92 8.73 24.32
N GLY A 254 39.98 8.64 22.98
CA GLY A 254 41.05 9.18 22.17
C GLY A 254 42.39 8.50 22.46
N GLY A 255 42.35 7.24 22.89
CA GLY A 255 43.54 6.49 23.32
C GLY A 255 44.01 6.79 24.76
N VAL A 256 43.24 7.52 25.56
CA VAL A 256 43.56 7.74 26.98
C VAL A 256 43.22 6.51 27.82
N ASP A 257 44.15 6.11 28.67
CA ASP A 257 43.98 5.00 29.63
C ASP A 257 42.73 5.23 30.51
N PRO A 258 41.77 4.28 30.55
CA PRO A 258 40.57 4.37 31.37
C PRO A 258 40.84 4.62 32.86
N ALA A 259 41.95 4.12 33.41
CA ALA A 259 42.32 4.37 34.81
C ALA A 259 42.71 5.84 35.03
N ALA A 260 43.43 6.45 34.08
CA ALA A 260 43.77 7.86 34.11
C ALA A 260 42.51 8.73 33.94
N LEU A 261 41.60 8.35 33.05
CA LEU A 261 40.34 9.05 32.86
C LEU A 261 39.49 9.04 34.14
N ALA A 262 39.36 7.88 34.79
CA ALA A 262 38.63 7.75 36.06
C ALA A 262 39.25 8.60 37.18
N LEU A 263 40.59 8.69 37.23
CA LEU A 263 41.30 9.57 38.16
C LEU A 263 41.01 11.05 37.89
N TRP A 264 41.07 11.48 36.63
CA TRP A 264 40.78 12.85 36.25
C TRP A 264 39.33 13.23 36.53
N THR A 265 38.37 12.36 36.19
CA THR A 265 36.95 12.59 36.51
C THR A 265 36.73 12.69 38.02
N ARG A 266 37.39 11.84 38.82
CA ARG A 266 37.28 11.92 40.28
C ARG A 266 37.87 13.22 40.82
N ALA A 267 39.01 13.66 40.29
CA ALA A 267 39.63 14.94 40.64
C ALA A 267 38.73 16.12 40.26
N ASP A 268 38.11 16.11 39.08
CA ASP A 268 37.17 17.13 38.62
C ASP A 268 35.90 17.18 39.48
N LEU A 269 35.35 16.03 39.85
CA LEU A 269 34.20 15.98 40.76
C LEU A 269 34.55 16.50 42.16
N MET A 270 35.74 16.20 42.67
CA MET A 270 36.23 16.75 43.92
C MET A 270 36.47 18.26 43.83
N ALA A 271 37.06 18.74 42.74
CA ALA A 271 37.26 20.17 42.48
C ALA A 271 35.91 20.90 42.37
N ARG A 272 34.95 20.32 41.66
CA ARG A 272 33.58 20.84 41.57
C ARG A 272 32.92 20.90 42.95
N ALA A 273 32.99 19.85 43.75
CA ALA A 273 32.43 19.86 45.11
C ALA A 273 33.09 20.92 46.01
N ALA A 274 34.39 21.14 45.86
CA ALA A 274 35.11 22.20 46.59
C ALA A 274 34.70 23.60 46.11
N LEU A 275 34.57 23.81 44.80
CA LEU A 275 34.10 25.07 44.22
C LEU A 275 32.64 25.37 44.60
N ASP A 276 31.80 24.34 44.70
CA ASP A 276 30.40 24.44 45.16
C ASP A 276 30.34 24.87 46.62
N GLY A 277 31.15 24.25 47.50
CA GLY A 277 31.27 24.64 48.90
C GLY A 277 31.76 26.08 49.10
N LEU A 278 32.55 26.60 48.16
CA LEU A 278 33.02 27.99 48.14
C LEU A 278 32.06 28.94 47.41
N ARG A 279 30.93 28.45 46.87
CA ARG A 279 29.96 29.19 46.05
C ARG A 279 30.58 29.89 44.84
N LEU A 280 31.60 29.29 44.26
CA LEU A 280 32.30 29.78 43.07
C LEU A 280 31.80 29.14 41.77
N LEU A 281 30.92 28.13 41.88
CA LEU A 281 30.22 27.60 40.71
C LEU A 281 29.09 28.55 40.29
N PRO A 282 28.83 28.70 38.98
CA PRO A 282 27.63 29.38 38.51
C PRO A 282 26.39 28.68 39.09
N PRO A 283 25.31 29.41 39.41
CA PRO A 283 24.07 28.80 39.86
C PRO A 283 23.66 27.75 38.84
N ALA A 284 23.30 26.56 39.32
CA ALA A 284 22.78 25.52 38.45
C ALA A 284 21.62 26.10 37.62
N PRO A 285 21.51 25.78 36.33
CA PRO A 285 20.29 26.12 35.58
C PRO A 285 19.12 25.57 36.38
N GLU A 286 18.12 26.41 36.65
CA GLU A 286 16.95 25.98 37.42
C GLU A 286 16.43 24.68 36.81
N PRO A 287 16.27 23.61 37.61
CA PRO A 287 15.59 22.43 37.12
C PRO A 287 14.21 22.88 36.65
N ILE A 288 13.87 22.57 35.39
CA ILE A 288 12.53 22.77 34.85
C ILE A 288 11.57 22.19 35.90
N PRO A 289 10.64 22.99 36.46
CA PRO A 289 9.79 22.51 37.52
C PRO A 289 9.03 21.29 36.99
N ALA A 290 9.20 20.15 37.68
CA ALA A 290 8.34 19.00 37.47
C ALA A 290 6.87 19.48 37.57
N PRO A 291 5.95 18.97 36.75
CA PRO A 291 4.55 19.36 36.82
C PRO A 291 4.08 19.16 38.27
N VAL A 292 3.67 20.27 38.88
CA VAL A 292 3.16 20.27 40.26
C VAL A 292 1.95 19.33 40.29
N PRO A 293 1.92 18.31 41.17
CA PRO A 293 0.70 17.56 41.40
C PRO A 293 -0.32 18.57 41.93
N GLY A 294 -1.41 18.77 41.18
CA GLY A 294 -2.47 19.69 41.58
C GLY A 294 -2.92 19.40 43.01
N ASP A 295 -3.10 20.47 43.78
CA ASP A 295 -3.59 20.42 45.16
C ASP A 295 -4.81 19.49 45.27
N PRO A 296 -4.87 18.61 46.29
CA PRO A 296 -6.06 17.84 46.54
C PRO A 296 -7.18 18.79 46.96
N ALA A 297 -8.28 18.77 46.19
CA ALA A 297 -9.54 19.36 46.61
C ALA A 297 -9.94 18.83 48.00
N PRO A 298 -10.53 19.65 48.89
CA PRO A 298 -10.80 19.26 50.26
C PRO A 298 -11.84 18.13 50.31
N CYS A 299 -11.50 17.05 51.01
CA CYS A 299 -12.46 16.00 51.37
C CYS A 299 -13.51 16.56 52.34
N PRO A 300 -14.81 16.26 52.17
CA PRO A 300 -15.81 16.60 53.15
C PRO A 300 -15.70 15.67 54.37
N GLU A 301 -15.68 16.27 55.56
CA GLU A 301 -15.65 15.55 56.84
C GLU A 301 -16.92 14.71 57.04
N SER A 302 -16.70 13.49 57.54
CA SER A 302 -17.74 12.54 57.91
C SER A 302 -18.34 12.92 59.27
N GLY A 303 -19.60 13.34 59.30
CA GLY A 303 -20.36 13.49 60.55
C GLY A 303 -20.85 12.13 61.08
N PRO A 304 -20.91 11.92 62.41
CA PRO A 304 -21.53 10.75 62.99
C PRO A 304 -23.07 10.89 63.04
N GLY A 305 -23.76 9.75 62.97
CA GLY A 305 -25.22 9.65 63.00
C GLY A 305 -25.86 9.84 64.39
N PRO A 306 -27.09 9.31 64.60
CA PRO A 306 -28.30 10.10 64.73
C PRO A 306 -28.80 10.26 66.18
N GLY A 307 -29.65 11.26 66.45
CA GLY A 307 -30.53 11.24 67.62
C GLY A 307 -31.07 12.58 68.11
N THR A 308 -32.41 12.64 68.18
CA THR A 308 -33.23 13.39 69.15
C THR A 308 -33.92 14.68 68.67
N GLU A 309 -35.24 14.51 68.55
CA GLU A 309 -36.37 15.44 68.47
C GLU A 309 -36.23 16.78 69.23
N ALA A 310 -36.74 17.87 68.64
CA ALA A 310 -38.01 18.52 69.04
C ALA A 310 -38.02 20.07 68.88
N ARG A 311 -39.14 20.55 68.29
CA ARG A 311 -39.83 21.87 68.46
C ARG A 311 -39.45 23.08 67.58
N SER A 312 -40.33 23.35 66.61
CA SER A 312 -40.88 24.68 66.23
C SER A 312 -41.48 25.44 67.44
N PRO A 313 -41.82 26.76 67.40
CA PRO A 313 -42.19 27.65 66.27
C PRO A 313 -41.37 28.96 66.23
N SER A 314 -41.49 29.96 65.35
CA SER A 314 -42.64 30.61 64.69
C SER A 314 -42.12 31.63 63.66
N ASN A 315 -42.84 31.79 62.54
CA ASN A 315 -42.81 32.94 61.61
C ASN A 315 -43.72 34.08 62.21
N PRO A 316 -43.97 35.28 61.62
CA PRO A 316 -43.59 35.81 60.28
C PRO A 316 -43.24 37.32 60.20
N ASP A 317 -42.68 37.75 59.05
CA ASP A 317 -43.01 38.95 58.23
C ASP A 317 -41.81 39.24 57.28
N ARG A 318 -41.92 39.65 56.01
CA ARG A 318 -43.04 39.92 55.09
C ARG A 318 -42.46 40.00 53.66
N LEU A 319 -43.25 39.53 52.70
CA LEU A 319 -43.26 39.69 51.23
C LEU A 319 -42.40 40.82 50.60
N GLN A 320 -41.54 40.56 49.57
CA GLN A 320 -41.83 40.40 48.11
C GLN A 320 -41.65 41.76 47.34
N PRO A 321 -41.52 41.86 45.98
CA PRO A 321 -40.48 41.42 45.03
C PRO A 321 -40.10 42.55 43.99
N PRO A 322 -39.89 42.34 42.64
CA PRO A 322 -38.62 42.71 41.99
C PRO A 322 -38.75 43.61 40.71
N ALA A 323 -37.61 43.74 40.01
CA ALA A 323 -37.44 43.85 38.55
C ALA A 323 -37.67 45.19 37.80
N ASP A 324 -36.77 45.33 36.81
CA ASP A 324 -36.87 45.98 35.50
C ASP A 324 -36.55 47.48 35.27
N ASP A 325 -35.59 47.62 34.34
CA ASP A 325 -35.63 48.40 33.09
C ASP A 325 -35.13 49.85 32.99
N ALA A 326 -34.44 50.03 31.85
CA ALA A 326 -34.38 51.19 30.96
C ALA A 326 -33.41 52.36 31.24
N ASP A 327 -32.40 52.41 30.38
CA ASP A 327 -31.70 53.59 29.82
C ASP A 327 -32.70 54.50 29.02
N PRO A 328 -32.35 55.69 28.46
CA PRO A 328 -31.42 56.80 28.78
C PRO A 328 -32.21 58.17 28.63
N PRO A 329 -31.76 59.31 28.02
CA PRO A 329 -30.47 60.05 27.93
C PRO A 329 -30.57 61.58 28.27
N HIS A 330 -29.44 62.29 28.16
CA HIS A 330 -29.20 63.71 27.73
C HIS A 330 -28.51 64.69 28.71
N GLY A 331 -27.47 65.38 28.19
CA GLY A 331 -27.41 66.85 28.29
C GLY A 331 -26.20 67.53 28.96
N THR A 332 -25.08 67.66 28.23
CA THR A 332 -24.20 68.84 28.02
C THR A 332 -23.77 69.86 29.10
N ALA A 333 -22.44 70.14 29.04
CA ALA A 333 -21.67 71.40 29.30
C ALA A 333 -21.34 71.77 30.78
N THR A 334 -20.13 72.22 31.18
CA THR A 334 -19.25 73.26 30.58
C THR A 334 -17.83 73.31 31.22
N ALA A 335 -16.81 73.63 30.40
CA ALA A 335 -15.57 74.46 30.60
C ALA A 335 -14.65 74.36 31.85
N ALA A 336 -13.31 74.31 31.62
CA ALA A 336 -12.40 75.47 31.66
C ALA A 336 -10.92 75.14 31.35
N VAL A 337 -10.24 76.16 30.79
CA VAL A 337 -8.90 76.28 30.17
C VAL A 337 -7.82 76.71 31.19
N SER A 338 -6.54 76.37 30.97
CA SER A 338 -5.38 77.32 31.02
C SER A 338 -3.99 76.68 30.73
N THR A 339 -3.23 77.36 29.88
CA THR A 339 -1.80 77.23 29.44
C THR A 339 -1.01 78.50 29.91
N PRO A 340 0.25 78.86 29.51
CA PRO A 340 1.44 78.16 28.91
C PRO A 340 2.88 78.61 29.40
N SER A 341 3.93 77.95 28.83
CA SER A 341 5.27 78.45 28.36
C SER A 341 6.39 78.91 29.32
N PRO A 342 7.70 79.11 28.88
CA PRO A 342 8.36 78.99 27.54
C PRO A 342 9.68 78.13 27.49
N THR A 343 10.11 77.48 26.39
CA THR A 343 10.97 77.87 25.21
C THR A 343 12.43 78.29 25.47
N LEU A 344 13.40 77.66 24.78
CA LEU A 344 14.53 78.28 24.04
C LEU A 344 15.41 77.25 23.26
N SER A 345 15.81 77.60 22.03
CA SER A 345 16.84 76.98 21.17
C SER A 345 17.71 78.09 20.54
N PRO A 346 18.87 77.77 19.91
CA PRO A 346 19.06 78.21 18.52
C PRO A 346 19.92 77.31 17.58
N THR A 347 19.42 77.14 16.35
CA THR A 347 19.93 77.22 14.95
C THR A 347 21.43 77.14 14.56
N LEU A 348 21.78 76.38 13.48
CA LEU A 348 22.37 76.82 12.17
C LEU A 348 22.76 75.65 11.21
N SER A 349 22.44 75.79 9.90
CA SER A 349 22.80 74.94 8.73
C SER A 349 23.90 75.63 7.85
N PRO A 350 24.56 75.06 6.80
CA PRO A 350 23.96 74.52 5.55
C PRO A 350 24.70 73.33 4.80
N THR A 351 24.11 72.92 3.67
CA THR A 351 24.28 71.80 2.68
C THR A 351 25.59 71.81 1.81
N PRO A 352 25.92 70.86 0.84
CA PRO A 352 25.08 69.90 0.08
C PRO A 352 25.64 68.49 -0.36
N SER A 353 24.71 67.61 -0.75
CA SER A 353 24.67 66.59 -1.84
C SER A 353 25.95 65.88 -2.34
N THR A 354 26.02 64.53 -2.24
CA THR A 354 26.00 63.50 -3.34
C THR A 354 26.33 62.08 -2.77
N ALA A 355 25.54 61.07 -3.18
CA ALA A 355 25.50 59.63 -2.79
C ALA A 355 26.77 58.81 -3.17
N PRO A 356 26.96 57.49 -2.83
CA PRO A 356 25.96 56.46 -2.47
C PRO A 356 26.32 55.39 -1.38
N SER A 357 25.30 54.58 -1.02
CA SER A 357 25.33 53.19 -0.52
C SER A 357 26.10 52.81 0.77
N GLY A 358 25.37 52.19 1.71
CA GLY A 358 25.92 51.15 2.61
C GLY A 358 25.41 51.17 4.05
N GLY A 359 24.78 50.07 4.47
CA GLY A 359 24.73 49.65 5.89
C GLY A 359 23.42 49.91 6.64
N ALA A 360 22.42 49.06 6.42
CA ALA A 360 21.27 48.95 7.32
C ALA A 360 21.65 48.21 8.61
N VAL A 361 21.12 48.75 9.71
CA VAL A 361 21.22 48.33 11.12
C VAL A 361 20.80 46.86 11.33
N PRO A 362 21.53 46.03 12.09
CA PRO A 362 21.03 44.74 12.51
C PRO A 362 20.06 44.93 13.69
N LEU A 363 18.79 44.58 13.47
CA LEU A 363 17.84 44.38 14.54
C LEU A 363 18.24 43.15 15.37
N ALA A 364 18.03 43.30 16.67
CA ALA A 364 18.18 42.35 17.77
C ALA A 364 17.95 40.87 17.38
N GLY A 365 18.91 40.04 17.83
CA GLY A 365 19.04 38.64 17.51
C GLY A 365 17.86 37.78 17.94
N SER A 366 17.46 36.91 17.02
CA SER A 366 16.73 35.69 17.27
C SER A 366 17.36 34.91 18.43
N VAL A 367 16.56 34.65 19.46
CA VAL A 367 16.85 33.64 20.48
C VAL A 367 17.17 32.34 19.75
N GLY A 368 18.36 31.79 19.99
CA GLY A 368 18.89 30.64 19.28
C GLY A 368 17.96 29.44 19.36
N ALA A 369 17.53 28.95 18.20
CA ALA A 369 17.14 27.57 18.04
C ALA A 369 18.34 26.71 18.47
N ALA A 370 18.26 26.11 19.65
CA ALA A 370 19.15 25.03 19.99
C ALA A 370 18.94 23.94 18.92
N ASP A 371 19.98 23.65 18.16
CA ASP A 371 20.10 22.53 17.22
C ASP A 371 19.76 21.23 17.98
N HIS A 372 18.49 20.81 17.97
CA HIS A 372 18.06 19.51 18.50
C HIS A 372 18.41 18.45 17.45
N ARG A 373 19.69 18.11 17.35
CA ARG A 373 20.15 17.07 16.41
C ARG A 373 19.63 15.71 16.84
N LEU A 374 18.88 15.04 15.97
CA LEU A 374 18.47 13.64 16.19
C LEU A 374 19.73 12.75 16.17
N PRO A 375 20.12 12.12 17.29
CA PRO A 375 21.30 11.26 17.30
C PRO A 375 21.08 10.04 16.37
N PRO A 376 22.15 9.49 15.76
CA PRO A 376 22.01 8.38 14.81
C PRO A 376 21.26 7.17 15.36
N ALA A 377 21.41 6.87 16.65
CA ALA A 377 20.67 5.81 17.33
C ALA A 377 19.15 6.05 17.36
N ASP A 378 18.73 7.29 17.64
CA ASP A 378 17.30 7.64 17.67
C ASP A 378 16.68 7.60 16.28
N ARG A 379 17.45 7.94 15.23
CA ARG A 379 16.99 7.79 13.84
C ARG A 379 16.65 6.34 13.50
N TRP A 380 17.50 5.40 13.92
CA TRP A 380 17.24 3.98 13.69
C TRP A 380 16.14 3.42 14.58
N ARG A 381 16.00 3.91 15.82
CA ARG A 381 14.83 3.61 16.66
C ARG A 381 13.52 4.09 16.01
N LEU A 382 13.53 5.28 15.38
CA LEU A 382 12.40 5.83 14.62
C LEU A 382 12.08 5.01 13.36
N VAL A 383 13.10 4.67 12.55
CA VAL A 383 12.91 3.87 11.33
C VAL A 383 12.35 2.48 11.63
N LEU A 384 12.83 1.84 12.71
CA LEU A 384 12.41 0.49 13.07
C LEU A 384 11.14 0.48 13.95
N GLY A 385 10.79 1.61 14.56
CA GLY A 385 9.68 1.73 15.51
C GLY A 385 9.91 0.87 16.76
N ARG A 386 11.13 0.90 17.32
CA ARG A 386 11.53 0.06 18.47
C ARG A 386 12.24 0.88 19.54
N ARG A 387 12.16 0.42 20.80
CA ARG A 387 12.77 1.04 21.98
C ARG A 387 12.40 2.53 22.13
N THR A 388 11.11 2.81 21.98
CA THR A 388 10.54 4.16 22.10
C THR A 388 10.73 4.75 23.50
N ASP A 389 10.92 3.91 24.51
CA ASP A 389 11.27 4.26 25.89
C ASP A 389 12.65 4.93 26.04
N ARG A 390 13.56 4.73 25.06
CA ARG A 390 14.92 5.28 25.08
C ARG A 390 15.11 6.48 24.15
N LEU A 391 14.05 6.96 23.51
CA LEU A 391 14.11 8.09 22.58
C LEU A 391 14.36 9.41 23.32
N SER A 392 15.13 10.29 22.71
CA SER A 392 15.20 11.68 23.16
C SER A 392 13.84 12.39 23.02
N PRO A 393 13.58 13.45 23.80
CA PRO A 393 12.33 14.20 23.72
C PRO A 393 11.99 14.73 22.31
N ALA A 394 13.01 15.05 21.51
CA ALA A 394 12.84 15.51 20.13
C ALA A 394 12.39 14.39 19.16
N ALA A 395 12.71 13.13 19.47
CA ALA A 395 12.33 11.96 18.67
C ALA A 395 11.00 11.34 19.12
N ALA A 396 10.51 11.64 20.32
CA ALA A 396 9.29 11.06 20.86
C ALA A 396 8.04 11.39 20.02
N ALA A 397 7.81 12.66 19.66
CA ALA A 397 6.61 13.04 18.91
C ALA A 397 6.53 12.41 17.49
N PRO A 398 7.60 12.41 16.66
CA PRO A 398 7.61 11.67 15.40
C PRO A 398 7.40 10.16 15.55
N ALA A 399 7.90 9.55 16.64
CA ALA A 399 7.71 8.13 16.91
C ALA A 399 6.23 7.84 17.14
N THR A 400 5.60 8.54 18.08
CA THR A 400 4.21 8.30 18.45
C THR A 400 3.25 8.58 17.29
N ALA A 401 3.50 9.65 16.52
CA ALA A 401 2.70 9.97 15.34
C ALA A 401 2.73 8.87 14.26
N LEU A 402 3.86 8.15 14.12
CA LEU A 402 3.99 7.04 13.16
C LEU A 402 3.61 5.68 13.76
N ASP A 403 3.67 5.52 15.08
CA ASP A 403 3.18 4.33 15.80
C ASP A 403 1.67 4.16 15.60
N GLU A 404 0.91 5.24 15.39
CA GLU A 404 -0.51 5.15 15.05
C GLU A 404 -0.80 4.49 13.69
N LEU A 405 0.19 4.46 12.78
CA LEU A 405 0.10 3.81 11.47
C LEU A 405 0.78 2.43 11.48
N TYR A 406 1.99 2.34 12.05
CA TYR A 406 2.86 1.16 11.97
C TYR A 406 3.00 0.41 13.30
N GLY A 407 2.56 1.00 14.40
CA GLY A 407 2.46 0.32 15.68
C GLY A 407 1.29 -0.64 15.61
N SER A 408 1.61 -1.92 15.74
CA SER A 408 0.69 -3.05 15.83
C SER A 408 -0.72 -2.66 16.26
N GLY A 409 -1.63 -2.60 15.30
CA GLY A 409 -3.05 -2.35 15.53
C GLY A 409 -3.65 -3.39 16.47
N ARG A 410 -3.59 -3.09 17.79
CA ARG A 410 -4.40 -3.52 18.93
C ARG A 410 -3.64 -3.12 20.20
N GLY A 411 -3.97 -1.95 20.73
CA GLY A 411 -3.47 -1.33 21.97
C GLY A 411 -2.52 -2.15 22.86
N GLU A 412 -1.22 -1.87 22.75
CA GLU A 412 -0.27 -2.10 23.86
C GLU A 412 -0.45 -0.97 24.89
N GLY A 413 -1.56 -1.11 25.59
CA GLY A 413 -2.11 -0.26 26.65
C GLY A 413 -3.42 -0.86 27.19
N SER A 414 -4.02 -1.81 26.44
CA SER A 414 -5.18 -2.57 26.88
C SER A 414 -4.84 -4.05 27.04
N ARG A 415 -4.26 -4.36 28.20
CA ARG A 415 -4.13 -5.67 28.87
C ARG A 415 -3.17 -6.69 28.25
N GLY A 416 -2.02 -6.86 28.92
CA GLY A 416 -1.12 -7.97 28.64
C GLY A 416 0.07 -8.19 29.57
N ASP A 417 0.17 -7.59 30.77
CA ASP A 417 1.12 -8.08 31.79
C ASP A 417 0.39 -8.51 33.06
N LEU A 418 -0.20 -9.71 32.97
CA LEU A 418 -0.62 -10.50 34.12
C LEU A 418 0.30 -11.72 34.24
N THR A 419 1.59 -11.49 34.49
CA THR A 419 2.46 -12.49 35.14
C THR A 419 3.46 -11.83 36.09
N ARG A 420 2.97 -11.08 37.08
CA ARG A 420 3.69 -10.85 38.34
C ARG A 420 2.75 -11.11 39.52
N PRO A 421 2.96 -12.17 40.32
CA PRO A 421 2.11 -12.45 41.46
C PRO A 421 2.49 -11.50 42.61
N GLY A 422 1.59 -10.57 42.93
CA GLY A 422 1.68 -9.80 44.16
C GLY A 422 1.33 -8.33 44.02
N ARG A 423 0.02 -8.05 44.14
CA ARG A 423 -0.62 -6.93 44.87
C ARG A 423 -1.78 -6.36 44.05
N GLY A 424 -2.99 -6.80 44.38
CA GLY A 424 -4.22 -6.27 43.83
C GLY A 424 -4.46 -4.82 44.26
N GLY A 425 -4.98 -4.03 43.34
CA GLY A 425 -5.46 -2.66 43.56
C GLY A 425 -6.13 -2.15 42.30
N ALA A 426 -7.46 -2.10 42.32
CA ALA A 426 -8.28 -1.45 41.31
C ALA A 426 -7.98 0.06 41.28
N GLY A 427 -7.56 0.57 40.13
CA GLY A 427 -7.37 1.99 39.86
C GLY A 427 -7.28 2.20 38.35
N GLY A 428 -8.34 2.71 37.74
CA GLY A 428 -8.32 3.16 36.35
C GLY A 428 -7.41 4.38 36.23
N GLY A 429 -6.29 4.20 35.52
CA GLY A 429 -5.39 5.30 35.17
C GLY A 429 -6.08 6.27 34.22
N ARG A 430 -6.13 7.55 34.63
CA ARG A 430 -6.54 8.70 33.81
C ARG A 430 -5.36 9.19 32.97
N GLU A 431 -4.84 8.33 32.09
CA GLU A 431 -4.04 8.85 30.97
C GLU A 431 -5.00 9.26 29.85
N PRO A 432 -4.81 10.42 29.20
CA PRO A 432 -5.69 10.85 28.12
C PRO A 432 -5.56 9.84 26.98
N SER A 433 -6.70 9.43 26.41
CA SER A 433 -6.73 8.73 25.13
C SER A 433 -5.89 9.53 24.14
N TYR A 434 -4.81 8.94 23.64
CA TYR A 434 -3.97 9.53 22.60
C TYR A 434 -4.86 9.88 21.38
N PRO A 435 -4.58 10.99 20.67
CA PRO A 435 -5.55 12.02 20.34
C PRO A 435 -6.54 11.67 19.24
N GLY A 436 -7.58 12.49 19.06
CA GLY A 436 -8.55 12.32 17.98
C GLY A 436 -7.90 12.45 16.60
N VAL A 437 -8.50 11.87 15.56
CA VAL A 437 -7.98 11.88 14.16
C VAL A 437 -7.56 13.27 13.69
N ARG A 438 -8.29 14.32 14.09
CA ARG A 438 -8.01 15.72 13.72
C ARG A 438 -6.70 16.22 14.34
N GLU A 439 -6.51 15.97 15.63
CA GLU A 439 -5.32 16.33 16.38
C GLU A 439 -4.10 15.56 15.86
N TRP A 440 -4.25 14.26 15.55
CA TRP A 440 -3.19 13.48 14.90
C TRP A 440 -2.85 14.00 13.49
N SER A 441 -3.86 14.36 12.70
CA SER A 441 -3.71 14.98 11.39
C SER A 441 -2.95 16.32 11.46
N GLU A 442 -3.27 17.17 12.44
CA GLU A 442 -2.57 18.44 12.69
C GLU A 442 -1.12 18.22 13.15
N GLU A 443 -0.89 17.22 14.01
CA GLU A 443 0.45 16.81 14.46
C GLU A 443 1.30 16.32 13.28
N LEU A 444 0.75 15.50 12.38
CA LEU A 444 1.42 15.07 11.15
C LEU A 444 1.77 16.25 10.23
N ALA A 445 0.86 17.22 10.09
CA ALA A 445 1.14 18.45 9.33
C ALA A 445 2.28 19.26 9.96
N ALA A 446 2.31 19.37 11.28
CA ALA A 446 3.35 20.11 12.00
C ALA A 446 4.72 19.43 11.93
N LEU A 447 4.76 18.10 12.08
CA LEU A 447 6.01 17.34 12.11
C LEU A 447 6.59 17.10 10.70
N PHE A 448 5.75 16.68 9.75
CA PHE A 448 6.19 16.22 8.43
C PHE A 448 5.77 17.14 7.28
N GLY A 449 4.80 18.02 7.49
CA GLY A 449 4.25 18.89 6.45
C GLY A 449 3.08 18.26 5.68
N PRO A 450 2.36 19.07 4.86
CA PRO A 450 1.09 18.66 4.25
C PRO A 450 1.26 17.52 3.25
N GLY A 451 2.35 17.49 2.48
CA GLY A 451 2.55 16.46 1.46
C GLY A 451 2.67 15.05 2.03
N ILE A 452 3.38 14.90 3.15
CA ILE A 452 3.65 13.62 3.83
C ILE A 452 2.49 13.22 4.73
N ARG A 453 1.84 14.18 5.39
CA ARG A 453 0.58 13.95 6.13
C ARG A 453 -0.40 13.13 5.29
N GLU A 454 -0.64 13.55 4.05
CA GLU A 454 -1.59 12.87 3.15
C GLU A 454 -1.15 11.45 2.76
N GLU A 455 0.16 11.23 2.63
CA GLU A 455 0.71 9.89 2.38
C GLU A 455 0.47 8.97 3.58
N VAL A 456 0.71 9.46 4.80
CA VAL A 456 0.52 8.70 6.06
C VAL A 456 -0.96 8.43 6.33
N LEU A 457 -1.84 9.42 6.15
CA LEU A 457 -3.29 9.24 6.33
C LEU A 457 -3.86 8.26 5.29
N ALA A 458 -3.45 8.35 4.02
CA ALA A 458 -3.89 7.41 2.99
C ALA A 458 -3.41 5.99 3.28
N ALA A 459 -2.19 5.82 3.80
CA ALA A 459 -1.69 4.52 4.25
C ALA A 459 -2.48 4.00 5.46
N ALA A 460 -2.84 4.86 6.42
CA ALA A 460 -3.63 4.48 7.59
C ALA A 460 -5.03 4.00 7.21
N ALA A 461 -5.66 4.70 6.26
CA ALA A 461 -6.93 4.27 5.68
C ALA A 461 -6.81 2.88 5.05
N ALA A 462 -5.79 2.65 4.21
CA ALA A 462 -5.56 1.35 3.58
C ALA A 462 -5.31 0.22 4.61
N SER A 463 -4.61 0.53 5.71
CA SER A 463 -4.32 -0.41 6.80
C SER A 463 -5.48 -0.65 7.78
N GLY A 464 -6.66 -0.04 7.54
CA GLY A 464 -7.88 -0.34 8.30
C GLY A 464 -8.30 0.71 9.33
N ARG A 465 -7.84 1.97 9.21
CA ARG A 465 -8.34 3.12 9.99
C ARG A 465 -9.27 4.00 9.17
N PRO A 466 -10.58 3.68 9.06
CA PRO A 466 -11.50 4.42 8.20
C PRO A 466 -11.89 5.80 8.74
N ASP A 467 -11.64 6.06 10.02
CA ASP A 467 -11.88 7.34 10.70
C ASP A 467 -11.08 8.51 10.10
N VAL A 468 -9.94 8.21 9.46
CA VAL A 468 -9.04 9.19 8.82
C VAL A 468 -9.54 9.69 7.46
N LEU A 469 -10.49 8.97 6.84
CA LEU A 469 -10.95 9.24 5.48
C LEU A 469 -11.55 10.64 5.31
N ALA A 470 -12.15 11.19 6.38
CA ALA A 470 -12.77 12.50 6.36
C ALA A 470 -11.77 13.67 6.40
N GLU A 471 -10.52 13.41 6.80
CA GLU A 471 -9.46 14.43 6.89
C GLU A 471 -8.53 14.43 5.66
N LEU A 472 -8.70 13.46 4.74
CA LEU A 472 -7.93 13.35 3.50
C LEU A 472 -8.30 14.47 2.53
N ASP A 473 -7.28 15.15 1.98
CA ASP A 473 -7.48 16.10 0.87
C ASP A 473 -7.51 15.35 -0.47
N PRO A 474 -8.62 15.41 -1.24
CA PRO A 474 -8.78 14.68 -2.48
C PRO A 474 -7.73 15.03 -3.54
N ASP A 475 -7.18 16.25 -3.56
CA ASP A 475 -6.27 16.70 -4.63
C ASP A 475 -4.82 16.28 -4.40
N SER A 476 -4.46 15.91 -3.16
CA SER A 476 -3.08 15.63 -2.77
C SER A 476 -2.81 14.16 -2.46
N VAL A 477 -3.85 13.36 -2.26
CA VAL A 477 -3.77 11.92 -1.99
C VAL A 477 -3.36 11.11 -3.22
N ARG A 478 -2.53 10.07 -3.02
CA ARG A 478 -2.20 9.12 -4.08
C ARG A 478 -3.40 8.20 -4.36
N PRO A 479 -3.91 8.17 -5.60
CA PRO A 479 -5.00 7.28 -5.96
C PRO A 479 -4.55 5.81 -5.93
N SER A 480 -5.32 4.97 -5.26
CA SER A 480 -5.11 3.52 -5.22
C SER A 480 -6.45 2.78 -5.13
N VAL A 481 -6.48 1.57 -5.68
CA VAL A 481 -7.66 0.69 -5.62
C VAL A 481 -7.96 0.32 -4.16
N ASP A 482 -6.92 0.11 -3.34
CA ASP A 482 -7.09 -0.21 -1.92
C ASP A 482 -7.73 0.91 -1.12
N LEU A 483 -7.30 2.16 -1.33
CA LEU A 483 -7.92 3.30 -0.69
C LEU A 483 -9.39 3.45 -1.10
N LEU A 484 -9.68 3.37 -2.41
CA LEU A 484 -11.04 3.46 -2.91
C LEU A 484 -11.92 2.33 -2.35
N ARG A 485 -11.40 1.10 -2.28
CA ARG A 485 -12.07 -0.05 -1.65
C ARG A 485 -12.38 0.20 -0.18
N THR A 486 -11.42 0.71 0.60
CA THR A 486 -11.65 1.06 2.01
C THR A 486 -12.72 2.13 2.16
N VAL A 487 -12.71 3.18 1.31
CA VAL A 487 -13.72 4.24 1.34
C VAL A 487 -15.12 3.69 1.09
N LEU A 488 -15.30 2.88 0.04
CA LEU A 488 -16.62 2.33 -0.30
C LEU A 488 -17.15 1.36 0.76
N ARG A 489 -16.29 0.49 1.32
CA ARG A 489 -16.68 -0.41 2.43
C ARG A 489 -17.16 0.37 3.66
N HIS A 490 -16.55 1.52 3.94
CA HIS A 490 -16.96 2.33 5.08
C HIS A 490 -18.21 3.19 4.80
N ALA A 491 -18.56 3.43 3.53
CA ALA A 491 -19.64 4.32 3.15
C ALA A 491 -21.04 3.81 3.51
N GLY A 492 -21.29 2.50 3.50
CA GLY A 492 -22.62 1.89 3.65
C GLY A 492 -23.38 2.17 4.96
N GLY A 493 -22.74 2.79 5.96
CA GLY A 493 -23.35 3.14 7.26
C GLY A 493 -23.19 4.60 7.68
N LEU A 494 -22.72 5.49 6.79
CA LEU A 494 -22.43 6.88 7.15
C LEU A 494 -23.65 7.81 6.98
N PRO A 495 -23.83 8.82 7.85
CA PRO A 495 -24.80 9.88 7.63
C PRO A 495 -24.54 10.64 6.30
N GLU A 496 -25.59 11.14 5.65
CA GLU A 496 -25.50 11.83 4.34
C GLU A 496 -24.47 12.98 4.33
N ALA A 497 -24.36 13.71 5.45
CA ALA A 497 -23.36 14.79 5.59
C ALA A 497 -21.91 14.28 5.48
N ARG A 498 -21.62 13.06 5.96
CA ARG A 498 -20.29 12.44 5.87
C ARG A 498 -20.06 11.81 4.50
N LEU A 499 -21.11 11.25 3.88
CA LEU A 499 -21.05 10.78 2.50
C LEU A 499 -20.75 11.94 1.52
N ALA A 500 -21.37 13.10 1.73
CA ALA A 500 -21.11 14.30 0.94
C ALA A 500 -19.64 14.75 1.00
N ALA A 501 -18.98 14.58 2.16
CA ALA A 501 -17.57 14.90 2.34
C ALA A 501 -16.64 13.92 1.60
N LEU A 502 -17.05 12.66 1.40
CA LEU A 502 -16.25 11.63 0.73
C LEU A 502 -16.43 11.60 -0.80
N ARG A 503 -17.54 12.13 -1.34
CA ARG A 503 -17.81 12.18 -2.79
C ARG A 503 -16.67 12.81 -3.62
N PRO A 504 -16.07 13.96 -3.23
CA PRO A 504 -14.94 14.53 -3.97
C PRO A 504 -13.72 13.60 -4.03
N LEU A 505 -13.41 12.91 -2.93
CA LEU A 505 -12.32 11.95 -2.86
C LEU A 505 -12.59 10.75 -3.77
N VAL A 506 -13.76 10.14 -3.68
CA VAL A 506 -14.15 9.01 -4.55
C VAL A 506 -14.05 9.38 -6.02
N ARG A 507 -14.59 10.55 -6.41
CA ARG A 507 -14.52 11.03 -7.80
C ARG A 507 -13.07 11.19 -8.27
N HIS A 508 -12.21 11.84 -7.48
CA HIS A 508 -10.80 12.00 -7.81
C HIS A 508 -10.10 10.64 -7.98
N LEU A 509 -10.34 9.71 -7.05
CA LEU A 509 -9.77 8.36 -7.08
C LEU A 509 -10.19 7.60 -8.35
N VAL A 510 -11.49 7.60 -8.68
CA VAL A 510 -12.02 6.97 -9.89
C VAL A 510 -11.41 7.62 -11.14
N GLU A 511 -11.43 8.95 -11.26
CA GLU A 511 -10.86 9.66 -12.42
C GLU A 511 -9.37 9.36 -12.63
N ALA A 512 -8.59 9.26 -11.55
CA ALA A 512 -7.17 8.94 -11.64
C ALA A 512 -6.91 7.48 -12.03
N LEU A 513 -7.63 6.53 -11.41
CA LEU A 513 -7.52 5.11 -11.74
C LEU A 513 -7.98 4.83 -13.17
N THR A 514 -9.04 5.48 -13.63
CA THR A 514 -9.51 5.45 -15.02
C THR A 514 -8.42 5.94 -15.98
N ARG A 515 -7.75 7.07 -15.68
CA ARG A 515 -6.65 7.58 -16.52
C ARG A 515 -5.48 6.60 -16.61
N GLU A 516 -5.13 5.97 -15.49
CA GLU A 516 -4.08 4.96 -15.46
C GLU A 516 -4.47 3.73 -16.29
N LEU A 517 -5.68 3.21 -16.09
CA LEU A 517 -6.18 2.06 -16.82
C LEU A 517 -6.33 2.34 -18.31
N ALA A 518 -6.86 3.50 -18.69
CA ALA A 518 -6.95 3.93 -20.08
C ALA A 518 -5.57 4.03 -20.75
N THR A 519 -4.52 4.36 -19.99
CA THR A 519 -3.14 4.37 -20.49
C THR A 519 -2.61 2.95 -20.71
N ARG A 520 -2.90 2.02 -19.79
CA ARG A 520 -2.53 0.60 -19.91
C ARG A 520 -3.29 -0.13 -21.01
N LEU A 521 -4.56 0.21 -21.25
CA LEU A 521 -5.41 -0.37 -22.29
C LEU A 521 -5.17 0.27 -23.68
N ARG A 522 -4.54 1.45 -23.76
CA ARG A 522 -4.25 2.14 -25.03
C ARG A 522 -3.53 1.28 -26.08
N PRO A 523 -2.52 0.45 -25.75
CA PRO A 523 -1.85 -0.41 -26.72
C PRO A 523 -2.75 -1.51 -27.29
N ALA A 524 -3.63 -2.10 -26.46
CA ALA A 524 -4.64 -3.08 -26.89
C ALA A 524 -5.71 -2.45 -27.80
N LEU A 525 -6.04 -1.18 -27.56
CA LEU A 525 -7.04 -0.42 -28.31
C LEU A 525 -6.54 0.10 -29.66
N HIS A 526 -5.23 0.11 -29.90
CA HIS A 526 -4.64 0.35 -31.21
C HIS A 526 -4.60 -0.95 -32.01
N GLY A 527 -5.79 -1.48 -32.28
CA GLY A 527 -6.00 -2.59 -33.19
C GLY A 527 -5.28 -2.36 -34.52
N THR A 528 -4.34 -3.26 -34.79
CA THR A 528 -4.04 -3.85 -36.11
C THR A 528 -4.23 -2.95 -37.34
N VAL A 529 -3.11 -2.64 -38.00
CA VAL A 529 -3.10 -2.10 -39.36
C VAL A 529 -3.96 -2.98 -40.25
N ILE A 530 -5.03 -2.42 -40.82
CA ILE A 530 -5.89 -3.15 -41.75
C ILE A 530 -5.01 -3.62 -42.93
N PRO A 531 -5.03 -4.91 -43.31
CA PRO A 531 -4.19 -5.43 -44.39
C PRO A 531 -4.44 -4.78 -45.76
N ARG A 532 -5.49 -3.97 -45.90
CA ARG A 532 -5.90 -3.31 -47.16
C ARG A 532 -5.01 -2.10 -47.45
N PRO A 533 -4.04 -2.21 -48.38
CA PRO A 533 -3.19 -1.09 -48.76
C PRO A 533 -4.04 -0.01 -49.43
N SER A 534 -3.74 1.26 -49.15
CA SER A 534 -4.32 2.40 -49.85
C SER A 534 -3.23 3.16 -50.59
N ARG A 535 -3.56 3.62 -51.81
CA ARG A 535 -2.74 4.59 -52.57
C ARG A 535 -3.11 6.05 -52.23
N ARG A 536 -4.15 6.26 -51.42
CA ARG A 536 -4.53 7.60 -50.93
C ARG A 536 -3.60 8.01 -49.80
N PRO A 537 -3.05 9.24 -49.83
CA PRO A 537 -2.28 9.80 -48.71
C PRO A 537 -3.15 9.81 -47.44
N GLY A 538 -2.65 9.23 -46.33
CA GLY A 538 -3.44 9.22 -45.08
C GLY A 538 -2.90 8.38 -43.91
N GLY A 539 -1.92 7.51 -44.11
CA GLY A 539 -1.25 6.77 -43.02
C GLY A 539 0.26 6.63 -43.26
N GLY A 540 0.95 5.86 -42.41
CA GLY A 540 2.41 5.66 -42.55
C GLY A 540 2.77 4.93 -43.85
N LEU A 541 3.90 5.29 -44.47
CA LEU A 541 4.37 4.66 -45.72
C LEU A 541 4.73 3.19 -45.47
N ASP A 542 4.17 2.28 -46.26
CA ASP A 542 4.58 0.87 -46.27
C ASP A 542 5.83 0.74 -47.13
N LEU A 543 7.00 0.92 -46.50
CA LEU A 543 8.30 0.89 -47.18
C LEU A 543 8.53 -0.41 -47.99
N PRO A 544 8.31 -1.63 -47.45
CA PRO A 544 8.48 -2.86 -48.24
C PRO A 544 7.57 -2.93 -49.48
N ARG A 545 6.28 -2.58 -49.35
CA ARG A 545 5.36 -2.62 -50.50
C ARG A 545 5.61 -1.49 -51.49
N THR A 546 5.99 -0.31 -51.00
CA THR A 546 6.38 0.83 -51.83
C THR A 546 7.64 0.51 -52.61
N LEU A 547 8.67 -0.06 -51.99
CA LEU A 547 9.89 -0.46 -52.68
C LEU A 547 9.60 -1.50 -53.77
N ARG A 548 8.85 -2.57 -53.46
CA ARG A 548 8.47 -3.59 -54.46
C ARG A 548 7.68 -3.02 -55.64
N ALA A 549 6.74 -2.11 -55.38
CA ALA A 549 5.96 -1.46 -56.42
C ALA A 549 6.79 -0.51 -57.31
N ASN A 550 7.97 -0.08 -56.83
CA ASN A 550 8.85 0.87 -57.51
C ASN A 550 10.21 0.26 -57.86
N LEU A 551 10.40 -1.07 -57.79
CA LEU A 551 11.67 -1.70 -58.19
C LEU A 551 11.98 -1.47 -59.68
N ALA A 552 10.97 -1.24 -60.51
CA ALA A 552 11.15 -0.89 -61.92
C ALA A 552 11.79 0.49 -62.12
N SER A 553 11.68 1.40 -61.14
CA SER A 553 12.33 2.72 -61.12
C SER A 553 13.65 2.69 -60.33
N ALA A 554 14.23 1.50 -60.12
CA ALA A 554 15.55 1.35 -59.52
C ALA A 554 16.64 1.59 -60.57
N HIS A 555 17.48 2.58 -60.34
CA HIS A 555 18.62 2.90 -61.21
C HIS A 555 19.89 2.98 -60.37
N ARG A 556 21.01 2.53 -60.91
CA ARG A 556 22.31 2.72 -60.24
C ARG A 556 22.84 4.11 -60.53
N GLY A 557 23.17 4.83 -59.48
CA GLY A 557 23.89 6.09 -59.58
C GLY A 557 25.34 5.87 -60.06
N PRO A 558 26.03 6.95 -60.47
CA PRO A 558 27.43 6.89 -60.92
C PRO A 558 28.38 6.29 -59.86
N ASP A 559 28.02 6.37 -58.58
CA ASP A 559 28.80 5.82 -57.45
C ASP A 559 28.42 4.37 -57.10
N GLY A 560 27.61 3.69 -57.93
CA GLY A 560 27.20 2.30 -57.73
C GLY A 560 26.04 2.09 -56.75
N THR A 561 25.55 3.15 -56.09
CA THR A 561 24.41 3.10 -55.18
C THR A 561 23.08 2.96 -55.94
N VAL A 562 22.22 2.04 -55.52
CA VAL A 562 20.89 1.86 -56.13
C VAL A 562 19.94 2.91 -55.56
N ARG A 563 19.39 3.78 -56.41
CA ARG A 563 18.37 4.77 -56.04
C ARG A 563 17.04 4.34 -56.64
N VAL A 564 15.99 4.32 -55.81
CA VAL A 564 14.62 3.99 -56.20
C VAL A 564 13.75 5.23 -56.04
N LEU A 565 13.08 5.66 -57.11
CA LEU A 565 12.17 6.80 -57.07
C LEU A 565 10.75 6.30 -56.71
N PRO A 566 10.14 6.73 -55.58
CA PRO A 566 8.85 6.22 -55.14
C PRO A 566 7.67 6.88 -55.89
N GLU A 567 7.48 6.52 -57.16
CA GLU A 567 6.37 7.01 -58.02
C GLU A 567 5.00 6.46 -57.60
N HIS A 568 4.98 5.26 -57.01
CA HIS A 568 3.78 4.58 -56.53
C HIS A 568 3.86 4.33 -55.02
N PRO A 569 3.71 5.38 -54.18
CA PRO A 569 3.74 5.22 -52.73
C PRO A 569 2.51 4.44 -52.24
N VAL A 570 2.76 3.41 -51.42
CA VAL A 570 1.70 2.62 -50.78
C VAL A 570 1.65 3.02 -49.31
N PHE A 571 0.49 3.48 -48.85
CA PHE A 571 0.27 3.89 -47.47
C PHE A 571 -0.51 2.82 -46.71
N ARG A 572 -0.10 2.59 -45.46
CA ARG A 572 -0.88 1.78 -44.51
C ARG A 572 -2.17 2.52 -44.18
N THR A 573 -3.32 1.87 -44.30
CA THR A 573 -4.59 2.42 -43.82
C THR A 573 -4.64 2.32 -42.30
N ARG A 574 -4.91 3.44 -41.62
CA ARG A 574 -5.29 3.41 -40.20
C ARG A 574 -6.78 3.04 -40.15
N ALA A 575 -7.15 2.05 -39.36
CA ALA A 575 -8.55 1.90 -38.97
C ALA A 575 -9.00 3.20 -38.29
N ARG A 576 -10.10 3.81 -38.74
CA ARG A 576 -10.65 4.98 -38.06
C ARG A 576 -11.44 4.49 -36.83
N ARG A 577 -10.94 4.93 -35.67
CA ARG A 577 -11.54 5.26 -34.34
C ARG A 577 -12.60 4.34 -33.70
N SER A 578 -12.28 4.06 -32.43
CA SER A 578 -13.05 3.44 -31.36
C SER A 578 -13.63 2.07 -31.68
N SER A 579 -12.87 1.05 -31.27
CA SER A 579 -13.42 -0.26 -30.97
C SER A 579 -14.37 -0.10 -29.79
N ASP A 580 -15.65 0.21 -30.01
CA ASP A 580 -16.66 0.33 -28.95
C ASP A 580 -17.01 -1.07 -28.46
N TRP A 581 -16.27 -1.56 -27.47
CA TRP A 581 -16.58 -2.82 -26.80
C TRP A 581 -17.68 -2.58 -25.77
N ARG A 582 -18.60 -3.52 -25.63
CA ARG A 582 -19.64 -3.46 -24.60
C ARG A 582 -19.30 -4.41 -23.46
N LEU A 583 -19.29 -3.91 -22.24
CA LEU A 583 -19.14 -4.70 -21.02
C LEU A 583 -20.47 -4.66 -20.26
N VAL A 584 -21.02 -5.82 -19.94
CA VAL A 584 -22.19 -5.96 -19.07
C VAL A 584 -21.77 -6.70 -17.81
N LEU A 585 -21.69 -5.97 -16.69
CA LEU A 585 -21.42 -6.52 -15.36
C LEU A 585 -22.76 -6.91 -14.72
N VAL A 586 -22.94 -8.19 -14.44
CA VAL A 586 -24.15 -8.77 -13.85
C VAL A 586 -23.81 -9.23 -12.44
N THR A 587 -24.26 -8.52 -11.41
CA THR A 587 -23.78 -8.67 -10.03
C THR A 587 -24.92 -9.13 -9.10
N ASP A 588 -24.64 -10.18 -8.33
CA ASP A 588 -25.52 -10.69 -7.28
C ASP A 588 -25.43 -9.84 -6.02
N VAL A 589 -26.59 -9.50 -5.44
CA VAL A 589 -26.70 -8.65 -4.25
C VAL A 589 -27.26 -9.38 -3.02
N SER A 590 -27.00 -10.67 -2.89
CA SER A 590 -27.33 -11.38 -1.66
C SER A 590 -26.52 -10.87 -0.46
N GLY A 591 -27.01 -11.08 0.76
CA GLY A 591 -26.33 -10.60 1.98
C GLY A 591 -24.93 -11.19 2.20
N SER A 592 -24.61 -12.32 1.56
CA SER A 592 -23.27 -12.92 1.53
C SER A 592 -22.32 -12.28 0.50
N MET A 593 -22.84 -11.40 -0.37
CA MET A 593 -22.13 -10.80 -1.50
C MET A 593 -21.63 -9.36 -1.24
N GLU A 594 -21.81 -8.78 -0.05
CA GLU A 594 -21.48 -7.37 0.24
C GLU A 594 -20.06 -6.97 -0.26
N ALA A 595 -19.03 -7.74 0.09
CA ALA A 595 -17.65 -7.49 -0.33
C ALA A 595 -17.46 -7.56 -1.86
N SER A 596 -18.18 -8.47 -2.52
CA SER A 596 -18.15 -8.68 -3.97
C SER A 596 -18.99 -7.66 -4.73
N THR A 597 -20.02 -7.07 -4.10
CA THR A 597 -20.80 -5.96 -4.67
C THR A 597 -19.97 -4.68 -4.69
N VAL A 598 -19.25 -4.37 -3.60
CA VAL A 598 -18.29 -3.26 -3.56
C VAL A 598 -17.25 -3.42 -4.66
N TRP A 599 -16.72 -4.64 -4.83
CA TRP A 599 -15.78 -4.97 -5.90
C TRP A 599 -16.34 -4.73 -7.31
N ALA A 600 -17.58 -5.14 -7.55
CA ALA A 600 -18.21 -4.99 -8.86
C ALA A 600 -18.49 -3.52 -9.18
N ALA A 601 -18.95 -2.74 -8.19
CA ALA A 601 -19.16 -1.29 -8.31
C ALA A 601 -17.85 -0.57 -8.65
N LEU A 602 -16.76 -0.86 -7.92
CA LEU A 602 -15.42 -0.32 -8.21
C LEU A 602 -15.00 -0.56 -9.65
N THR A 603 -15.12 -1.81 -10.09
CA THR A 603 -14.71 -2.24 -11.42
C THR A 603 -15.55 -1.55 -12.49
N ALA A 604 -16.86 -1.46 -12.27
CA ALA A 604 -17.78 -0.80 -13.19
C ALA A 604 -17.43 0.69 -13.35
N SER A 605 -17.22 1.41 -12.24
CA SER A 605 -16.92 2.84 -12.26
C SER A 605 -15.58 3.16 -12.92
N VAL A 606 -14.54 2.37 -12.66
CA VAL A 606 -13.23 2.57 -13.31
C VAL A 606 -13.31 2.26 -14.81
N LEU A 607 -14.07 1.24 -15.22
CA LEU A 607 -14.20 0.85 -16.63
C LEU A 607 -15.14 1.77 -17.43
N ALA A 608 -16.19 2.34 -16.83
CA ALA A 608 -17.09 3.28 -17.49
C ALA A 608 -16.38 4.53 -17.99
N GLY A 609 -15.35 5.00 -17.29
CA GLY A 609 -14.55 6.14 -17.74
C GLY A 609 -13.59 5.82 -18.90
N VAL A 610 -13.50 4.57 -19.37
CA VAL A 610 -12.62 4.19 -20.49
C VAL A 610 -13.33 4.52 -21.82
N PRO A 611 -12.82 5.44 -22.66
CA PRO A 611 -13.56 5.98 -23.82
C PRO A 611 -13.93 4.98 -24.92
N THR A 612 -13.40 3.76 -24.88
CA THR A 612 -13.60 2.71 -25.89
C THR A 612 -14.48 1.58 -25.37
N LEU A 613 -15.07 1.73 -24.19
CA LEU A 613 -15.83 0.69 -23.54
C LEU A 613 -17.15 1.27 -23.01
N SER A 614 -18.28 0.70 -23.43
CA SER A 614 -19.59 1.02 -22.84
C SER A 614 -19.87 0.03 -21.70
N THR A 615 -19.82 0.49 -20.46
CA THR A 615 -20.10 -0.33 -19.27
C THR A 615 -21.58 -0.25 -18.90
N HIS A 616 -22.21 -1.41 -18.75
CA HIS A 616 -23.54 -1.58 -18.17
C HIS A 616 -23.40 -2.34 -16.85
N PHE A 617 -24.18 -1.94 -15.84
CA PHE A 617 -24.20 -2.60 -14.54
C PHE A 617 -25.61 -3.06 -14.20
N LEU A 618 -25.79 -4.38 -14.08
CA LEU A 618 -27.03 -5.01 -13.70
C LEU A 618 -26.86 -5.60 -12.30
N ALA A 619 -27.67 -5.15 -11.35
CA ALA A 619 -27.77 -5.74 -10.03
C ALA A 619 -28.96 -6.71 -10.01
N PHE A 620 -28.80 -7.90 -9.43
CA PHE A 620 -29.90 -8.86 -9.33
C PHE A 620 -30.01 -9.49 -7.94
N SER A 621 -31.25 -9.71 -7.52
CA SER A 621 -31.63 -10.56 -6.39
C SER A 621 -32.80 -11.44 -6.82
N THR A 622 -34.02 -11.14 -6.39
CA THR A 622 -35.27 -11.67 -6.96
C THR A 622 -35.74 -10.89 -8.18
N GLU A 623 -35.40 -9.60 -8.24
CA GLU A 623 -35.63 -8.71 -9.36
C GLU A 623 -34.30 -8.26 -9.96
N VAL A 624 -34.31 -7.80 -11.21
CA VAL A 624 -33.13 -7.29 -11.91
C VAL A 624 -33.28 -5.78 -12.04
N MET A 625 -32.27 -5.05 -11.58
CA MET A 625 -32.18 -3.59 -11.65
C MET A 625 -31.05 -3.20 -12.59
N ASP A 626 -31.34 -2.35 -13.58
CA ASP A 626 -30.32 -1.73 -14.44
C ASP A 626 -29.85 -0.43 -13.79
N LEU A 627 -28.59 -0.39 -13.36
CA LEU A 627 -27.94 0.76 -12.74
C LEU A 627 -26.86 1.35 -13.66
N THR A 628 -27.00 1.16 -14.98
CA THR A 628 -26.08 1.71 -15.98
C THR A 628 -25.88 3.23 -15.81
N ASP A 629 -26.91 3.98 -15.43
CA ASP A 629 -26.84 5.44 -15.25
C ASP A 629 -26.04 5.88 -14.00
N HIS A 630 -25.78 4.95 -13.08
CA HIS A 630 -25.07 5.21 -11.82
C HIS A 630 -23.63 4.71 -11.83
N VAL A 631 -23.14 4.15 -12.94
CA VAL A 631 -21.82 3.54 -13.00
C VAL A 631 -20.69 4.54 -12.74
N ASP A 632 -20.85 5.81 -13.13
CA ASP A 632 -19.83 6.84 -12.91
C ASP A 632 -19.65 7.23 -11.43
N ASP A 633 -20.62 6.91 -10.55
CA ASP A 633 -20.55 7.15 -9.11
C ASP A 633 -20.75 5.86 -8.30
N PRO A 634 -19.66 5.21 -7.86
CA PRO A 634 -19.75 3.95 -7.14
C PRO A 634 -20.48 4.07 -5.79
N LEU A 635 -20.51 5.27 -5.17
CA LEU A 635 -21.24 5.46 -3.91
C LEU A 635 -22.75 5.40 -4.15
N SER A 636 -23.25 6.10 -5.17
CA SER A 636 -24.66 6.08 -5.54
C SER A 636 -25.10 4.67 -5.96
N LEU A 637 -24.27 3.98 -6.75
CA LEU A 637 -24.51 2.59 -7.15
C LEU A 637 -24.65 1.69 -5.92
N LEU A 638 -23.77 1.78 -4.93
CA LEU A 638 -23.84 0.95 -3.71
C LEU A 638 -25.03 1.30 -2.80
N LEU A 639 -25.49 2.55 -2.78
CA LEU A 639 -26.64 2.98 -1.98
C LEU A 639 -27.97 2.55 -2.58
N GLU A 640 -28.07 2.46 -3.91
CA GLU A 640 -29.27 2.01 -4.61
C GLU A 640 -29.43 0.49 -4.60
N VAL A 641 -28.33 -0.21 -4.39
CA VAL A 641 -28.27 -1.65 -4.33
C VAL A 641 -28.82 -2.14 -2.98
N SER A 642 -30.11 -2.50 -2.95
CA SER A 642 -30.79 -3.04 -1.76
C SER A 642 -30.66 -4.57 -1.68
N VAL A 643 -30.31 -5.08 -0.49
CA VAL A 643 -30.16 -6.52 -0.23
C VAL A 643 -31.53 -7.19 -0.16
N GLY A 644 -31.88 -7.95 -1.20
CA GLY A 644 -33.10 -8.75 -1.29
C GLY A 644 -32.91 -10.20 -0.85
N GLY A 645 -34.00 -10.86 -0.45
CA GLY A 645 -34.01 -12.27 -0.06
C GLY A 645 -34.24 -13.22 -1.24
N GLY A 646 -33.19 -13.52 -2.01
CA GLY A 646 -33.21 -14.52 -3.07
C GLY A 646 -32.23 -14.21 -4.22
N THR A 647 -31.81 -15.25 -4.96
CA THR A 647 -30.82 -15.13 -6.04
C THR A 647 -31.38 -15.76 -7.31
N HIS A 648 -31.63 -14.94 -8.33
CA HIS A 648 -32.10 -15.37 -9.66
C HIS A 648 -31.11 -15.00 -10.77
N ILE A 649 -30.01 -15.77 -10.90
CA ILE A 649 -28.90 -15.48 -11.83
C ILE A 649 -29.38 -15.54 -13.29
N ALA A 650 -30.22 -16.54 -13.61
CA ALA A 650 -30.78 -16.68 -14.95
C ALA A 650 -31.60 -15.45 -15.42
N ALA A 651 -32.28 -14.75 -14.50
CA ALA A 651 -33.01 -13.52 -14.85
C ALA A 651 -32.03 -12.39 -15.22
N GLY A 652 -30.94 -12.23 -14.47
CA GLY A 652 -29.89 -11.26 -14.77
C GLY A 652 -29.23 -11.51 -16.14
N LEU A 653 -28.88 -12.76 -16.45
CA LEU A 653 -28.33 -13.13 -17.76
C LEU A 653 -29.30 -12.91 -18.92
N ARG A 654 -30.59 -13.19 -18.71
CA ARG A 654 -31.63 -12.94 -19.72
C ARG A 654 -31.73 -11.44 -20.03
N HIS A 655 -31.68 -10.59 -19.01
CA HIS A 655 -31.69 -9.14 -19.21
C HIS A 655 -30.39 -8.65 -19.86
N ALA A 656 -29.23 -9.20 -19.47
CA ALA A 656 -27.97 -8.92 -20.14
C ALA A 656 -28.02 -9.24 -21.64
N ARG A 657 -28.70 -10.33 -22.02
CA ARG A 657 -28.92 -10.70 -23.43
C ARG A 657 -29.74 -9.66 -24.20
N GLU A 658 -30.68 -8.98 -23.57
CA GLU A 658 -31.47 -7.89 -24.19
C GLU A 658 -30.58 -6.67 -24.51
N LEU A 659 -29.51 -6.47 -23.73
CA LEU A 659 -28.52 -5.41 -23.95
C LEU A 659 -27.46 -5.76 -25.01
N VAL A 660 -27.41 -7.01 -25.50
CA VAL A 660 -26.44 -7.43 -26.52
C VAL A 660 -26.83 -6.87 -27.89
N THR A 661 -25.98 -6.02 -28.47
CA THR A 661 -26.13 -5.49 -29.83
C THR A 661 -25.23 -6.20 -30.83
N VAL A 662 -23.92 -6.30 -30.52
CA VAL A 662 -22.92 -6.95 -31.36
C VAL A 662 -22.25 -8.06 -30.54
N PRO A 663 -22.73 -9.32 -30.62
CA PRO A 663 -22.26 -10.40 -29.75
C PRO A 663 -20.74 -10.56 -29.71
N SER A 664 -20.08 -10.53 -30.89
CA SER A 664 -18.63 -10.65 -31.02
C SER A 664 -17.81 -9.52 -30.37
N ARG A 665 -18.47 -8.45 -29.91
CA ARG A 665 -17.87 -7.31 -29.22
C ARG A 665 -18.52 -7.05 -27.86
N THR A 666 -19.23 -8.03 -27.33
CA THR A 666 -19.87 -7.95 -26.01
C THR A 666 -19.20 -8.91 -25.03
N LEU A 667 -18.74 -8.34 -23.92
CA LEU A 667 -18.24 -9.02 -22.74
C LEU A 667 -19.37 -9.05 -21.71
N VAL A 668 -19.75 -10.24 -21.23
CA VAL A 668 -20.72 -10.41 -20.14
C VAL A 668 -20.00 -11.05 -18.96
N VAL A 669 -19.95 -10.35 -17.84
CA VAL A 669 -19.23 -10.79 -16.63
C VAL A 669 -20.24 -10.95 -15.50
N VAL A 670 -20.38 -12.16 -14.97
CA VAL A 670 -21.32 -12.49 -13.90
C VAL A 670 -20.57 -12.60 -12.58
N VAL A 671 -20.86 -11.73 -11.62
CA VAL A 671 -20.28 -11.73 -10.27
C VAL A 671 -21.28 -12.35 -9.30
N SER A 672 -21.03 -13.57 -8.83
CA SER A 672 -21.91 -14.31 -7.90
C SER A 672 -21.14 -15.41 -7.17
N ASP A 673 -21.68 -15.91 -6.06
CA ASP A 673 -21.25 -17.16 -5.42
C ASP A 673 -21.74 -18.42 -6.19
N PHE A 674 -22.51 -18.22 -7.26
CA PHE A 674 -23.11 -19.23 -8.11
C PHE A 674 -24.08 -20.17 -7.37
N GLU A 675 -24.72 -19.69 -6.29
CA GLU A 675 -25.85 -20.36 -5.66
C GLU A 675 -27.17 -19.87 -6.28
N GLU A 676 -27.71 -20.65 -7.23
CA GLU A 676 -28.98 -20.35 -7.89
C GLU A 676 -30.17 -20.84 -7.03
N GLY A 677 -31.09 -19.94 -6.67
CA GLY A 677 -32.31 -20.26 -5.94
C GLY A 677 -33.41 -20.91 -6.80
N TYR A 678 -33.20 -20.96 -8.11
CA TYR A 678 -34.11 -21.47 -9.13
C TYR A 678 -33.56 -22.71 -9.87
N PRO A 679 -34.35 -23.39 -10.71
CA PRO A 679 -33.86 -24.55 -11.45
C PRO A 679 -32.68 -24.21 -12.35
N LEU A 680 -31.55 -24.88 -12.11
CA LEU A 680 -30.29 -24.65 -12.83
C LEU A 680 -30.38 -24.82 -14.36
N GLY A 681 -31.36 -25.59 -14.84
CA GLY A 681 -31.59 -25.75 -16.28
C GLY A 681 -31.83 -24.42 -17.00
N GLY A 682 -32.49 -23.46 -16.34
CA GLY A 682 -32.70 -22.11 -16.89
C GLY A 682 -31.40 -21.33 -17.01
N LEU A 683 -30.56 -21.36 -15.97
CA LEU A 683 -29.25 -20.70 -15.96
C LEU A 683 -28.33 -21.23 -17.08
N LEU A 684 -28.23 -22.56 -17.22
CA LEU A 684 -27.39 -23.19 -18.23
C LEU A 684 -27.89 -22.91 -19.66
N ALA A 685 -29.21 -22.79 -19.86
CA ALA A 685 -29.78 -22.43 -21.16
C ALA A 685 -29.41 -20.99 -21.55
N GLU A 686 -29.48 -20.06 -20.62
CA GLU A 686 -29.12 -18.65 -20.83
C GLU A 686 -27.63 -18.48 -21.14
N VAL A 687 -26.75 -19.17 -20.40
CA VAL A 687 -25.30 -19.20 -20.69
C VAL A 687 -25.01 -19.72 -22.08
N ARG A 688 -25.58 -20.88 -22.46
CA ARG A 688 -25.39 -21.46 -23.80
C ARG A 688 -25.93 -20.55 -24.90
N ALA A 689 -27.01 -19.82 -24.64
CA ALA A 689 -27.56 -18.86 -25.60
C ALA A 689 -26.59 -17.69 -25.85
N LEU A 690 -26.00 -17.12 -24.80
CA LEU A 690 -25.02 -16.03 -24.90
C LEU A 690 -23.71 -16.48 -25.58
N VAL A 691 -23.18 -17.64 -25.16
CA VAL A 691 -21.98 -18.24 -25.78
C VAL A 691 -22.24 -18.61 -27.24
N GLY A 692 -23.39 -19.23 -27.52
CA GLY A 692 -23.80 -19.60 -28.88
C GLY A 692 -24.04 -18.40 -29.79
N ALA A 693 -24.44 -17.25 -29.24
CA ALA A 693 -24.52 -15.98 -29.97
C ALA A 693 -23.14 -15.38 -30.31
N GLY A 694 -22.07 -15.83 -29.66
CA GLY A 694 -20.71 -15.34 -29.85
C GLY A 694 -20.28 -14.26 -28.85
N CYS A 695 -20.97 -14.11 -27.71
CA CYS A 695 -20.54 -13.24 -26.63
C CYS A 695 -19.39 -13.87 -25.84
N HIS A 696 -18.50 -13.05 -25.30
CA HIS A 696 -17.51 -13.51 -24.33
C HIS A 696 -18.11 -13.47 -22.93
N VAL A 697 -18.44 -14.64 -22.39
CA VAL A 697 -19.06 -14.76 -21.07
C VAL A 697 -18.01 -15.20 -20.06
N LEU A 698 -17.98 -14.59 -18.87
CA LEU A 698 -17.07 -14.92 -17.77
C LEU A 698 -17.87 -14.95 -16.47
N GLY A 699 -17.69 -16.01 -15.68
CA GLY A 699 -18.12 -16.05 -14.29
C GLY A 699 -17.00 -15.59 -13.38
N CYS A 700 -17.24 -14.54 -12.60
CA CYS A 700 -16.37 -14.09 -11.52
C CYS A 700 -16.91 -14.61 -10.19
N ALA A 701 -16.17 -15.53 -9.57
CA ALA A 701 -16.53 -16.06 -8.27
C ALA A 701 -16.38 -14.98 -7.18
N SER A 702 -17.31 -15.00 -6.21
CA SER A 702 -17.25 -14.13 -5.04
C SER A 702 -15.93 -14.27 -4.29
N LEU A 703 -15.37 -13.15 -3.84
CA LEU A 703 -14.16 -13.09 -3.01
C LEU A 703 -14.57 -12.72 -1.59
N ASP A 704 -13.99 -13.41 -0.59
CA ASP A 704 -14.11 -12.99 0.81
C ASP A 704 -13.21 -11.78 1.11
N ASP A 705 -13.29 -11.24 2.33
CA ASP A 705 -12.49 -10.08 2.79
C ASP A 705 -10.97 -10.31 2.69
N ALA A 706 -10.52 -11.57 2.61
CA ALA A 706 -9.13 -11.99 2.45
C ALA A 706 -8.77 -12.35 1.00
N GLY A 707 -9.66 -12.13 0.03
CA GLY A 707 -9.45 -12.46 -1.38
C GLY A 707 -9.53 -13.96 -1.69
N ARG A 708 -10.09 -14.77 -0.79
CA ARG A 708 -10.29 -16.20 -1.04
C ARG A 708 -11.59 -16.43 -1.80
N PRO A 709 -11.59 -17.32 -2.79
CA PRO A 709 -12.78 -17.59 -3.57
C PRO A 709 -13.83 -18.35 -2.77
N ARG A 710 -15.08 -17.89 -2.82
CA ARG A 710 -16.24 -18.56 -2.23
C ARG A 710 -17.31 -18.78 -3.30
N TYR A 711 -17.47 -20.02 -3.74
CA TYR A 711 -18.49 -20.38 -4.73
C TYR A 711 -18.85 -21.87 -4.73
N SER A 712 -20.01 -22.19 -5.30
CA SER A 712 -20.46 -23.57 -5.49
C SER A 712 -19.70 -24.26 -6.62
N THR A 713 -18.71 -25.09 -6.29
CA THR A 713 -17.87 -25.81 -7.27
C THR A 713 -18.68 -26.70 -8.22
N GLY A 714 -19.77 -27.30 -7.74
CA GLY A 714 -20.65 -28.16 -8.55
C GLY A 714 -21.54 -27.39 -9.55
N VAL A 715 -21.84 -26.11 -9.29
CA VAL A 715 -22.54 -25.25 -10.25
C VAL A 715 -21.53 -24.64 -11.22
N ALA A 716 -20.39 -24.15 -10.72
CA ALA A 716 -19.30 -23.60 -11.52
C ALA A 716 -18.81 -24.59 -12.59
N GLY A 717 -18.60 -25.86 -12.26
CA GLY A 717 -18.20 -26.88 -13.25
C GLY A 717 -19.23 -27.05 -14.38
N ARG A 718 -20.53 -26.98 -14.07
CA ARG A 718 -21.59 -27.06 -15.09
C ARG A 718 -21.67 -25.79 -15.96
N LEU A 719 -21.34 -24.63 -15.42
CA LEU A 719 -21.24 -23.37 -16.15
C LEU A 719 -20.03 -23.36 -17.10
N VAL A 720 -18.89 -23.88 -16.65
CA VAL A 720 -17.70 -24.10 -17.50
C VAL A 720 -18.01 -25.04 -18.65
N ALA A 721 -18.66 -26.17 -18.38
CA ALA A 721 -19.11 -27.10 -19.41
C ALA A 721 -20.14 -26.48 -20.39
N ALA A 722 -20.84 -25.43 -19.98
CA ALA A 722 -21.75 -24.66 -20.83
C ALA A 722 -21.06 -23.56 -21.66
N GLY A 723 -19.74 -23.38 -21.50
CA GLY A 723 -18.92 -22.42 -22.24
C GLY A 723 -18.62 -21.11 -21.51
N MET A 724 -18.98 -20.99 -20.23
CA MET A 724 -18.64 -19.83 -19.40
C MET A 724 -17.48 -20.19 -18.44
N PRO A 725 -16.23 -19.78 -18.72
CA PRO A 725 -15.13 -19.93 -17.77
C PRO A 725 -15.47 -19.25 -16.45
N VAL A 726 -15.13 -19.87 -15.33
CA VAL A 726 -15.32 -19.32 -13.98
C VAL A 726 -13.95 -19.11 -13.36
N ALA A 727 -13.66 -17.89 -12.92
CA ALA A 727 -12.40 -17.52 -12.28
C ALA A 727 -12.65 -16.60 -11.08
N ALA A 728 -11.75 -16.63 -10.11
CA ALA A 728 -11.71 -15.67 -9.02
C ALA A 728 -10.70 -14.59 -9.41
N LEU A 729 -11.18 -13.41 -9.78
CA LEU A 729 -10.33 -12.33 -10.30
C LEU A 729 -10.44 -11.10 -9.40
N SER A 730 -9.32 -10.44 -9.14
CA SER A 730 -9.27 -9.07 -8.61
C SER A 730 -9.71 -8.04 -9.66
N PRO A 731 -10.03 -6.78 -9.30
CA PRO A 731 -10.51 -5.77 -10.26
C PRO A 731 -9.48 -5.52 -11.37
N LEU A 732 -8.19 -5.57 -11.02
CA LEU A 732 -7.09 -5.36 -11.94
C LEU A 732 -6.90 -6.57 -12.88
N GLU A 733 -7.12 -7.79 -12.40
CA GLU A 733 -7.11 -8.99 -13.22
C GLU A 733 -8.32 -9.06 -14.16
N LEU A 734 -9.52 -8.67 -13.70
CA LEU A 734 -10.66 -8.54 -14.58
C LEU A 734 -10.40 -7.47 -15.63
N ALA A 735 -9.87 -6.31 -15.25
CA ALA A 735 -9.51 -5.26 -16.20
C ALA A 735 -8.42 -5.71 -17.19
N ARG A 736 -7.47 -6.56 -16.75
CA ARG A 736 -6.47 -7.19 -17.62
C ARG A 736 -7.12 -8.16 -18.59
N TRP A 737 -8.01 -9.03 -18.13
CA TRP A 737 -8.77 -9.95 -18.98
C TRP A 737 -9.62 -9.21 -20.01
N VAL A 738 -10.29 -8.13 -19.60
CA VAL A 738 -11.01 -7.22 -20.50
C VAL A 738 -10.04 -6.66 -21.53
N GLY A 739 -8.86 -6.20 -21.12
CA GLY A 739 -7.79 -5.74 -22.02
C GLY A 739 -7.32 -6.79 -23.02
N GLU A 740 -7.14 -8.04 -22.59
CA GLU A 740 -6.74 -9.17 -23.45
C GLU A 740 -7.81 -9.55 -24.48
N LYS A 741 -9.09 -9.48 -24.14
CA LYS A 741 -10.19 -9.75 -25.09
C LYS A 741 -10.39 -8.63 -26.10
N ILE A 742 -10.02 -7.41 -25.71
CA ILE A 742 -10.13 -6.21 -26.54
C ILE A 742 -8.96 -6.07 -27.52
N ALA A 743 -7.77 -6.58 -27.17
CA ALA A 743 -6.55 -6.59 -27.98
C ALA A 743 -6.65 -7.55 -29.18
#